data_AF-A0A317VMZ3-F1
#
_entry.id   AF-A0A317VMZ3-F1
#
_cell.length_a   1.000
_cell.length_b   1.000
_cell.length_c   1.000
_cell.angle_alpha   90.00
_cell.angle_beta   90.00
_cell.angle_gamma   90.00
#
_symmetry.space_group_name_H-M   'P 1'
#
loop_
_entity.id
_entity.type
_entity.pdbx_description
1 polymer ?
#
loop_
_entity_poly.entity_id
_entity_poly.type
_entity_poly.pdbx_seq_one_letter_code
_entity_poly.pdbx_strand_id
1 'polypeptide(L)'
;MEHQQPPPKRRKLDPGHNPQQLSHHDYTIGWVCALAIEAAAATAMLDEIHPALPIHPRDSNSYTLGSIGRHNIVIACLPAGVYGTTSAATVASNMFISFRSIRHLLMVGVGGGAPSASTDIRLGDVVVSIPTPRFEGVVQYDYGKTIAQGHFERTGTLNKPSTSLLTAVSNLRAADLRNGSQIPVLMSQMLARNPQMAETFTSPGCQRDLLFAPDYEHDPAGPTCEFCDREKLVSRSTRSSDRPVVHYGLIASGNQVIKHAQTRDRLTAELNILCFEMEAAGLMDNFPCLVIRGVSDYSDSHKNKDWQGYAAATAAAYAKRLLATIGACGPGPIPDPAVSGAITAVQHRASMMDALRFDQLESRQATIKPAHAKTCKWLLEKQEYVDWLDSNHFPEHRGFLWIKGKAGSGKSTMMKFAFLQADATMDADTKVVSFFFNARGDDLEKSTLGMYRSLLVQLLEKLPELQTLLDELDPKRWDEKYPWGHEILQHILRKSISLLSGRRVICFIDALDECEEEEVRTMVDFIQSLGEHAISSSVQFHVCFSSRHYPHIAIDNGLELILEDQEGHADDITRYLRSELKIGRSKQADDIRCEIQAKASGIFLWMVLVVQILNREFQRGRLHALRNRLREIPAKLGDLFKDILTRDTVNMEDLLLSIQWILFARRPLKREELYFAILSADPDNLAEAWDPEDITEQDIDRFILSTSKGLAETTKSKAKTVQFIHESVRDFLLKENGLRQLWPEHQGNFEASSHNRLKQCCNNTLLAKASTHIADEEYIATASRDELKALWDSASRRVPFLEYAVRNVLQHSEAAERGGIRQGCFLGNFNFPRWKRCSNAFERYKSRRHTESACLLYIVAKYDLSNLFRLICKDKPCGYIPSRRDLDFLVFYAVRNDIMEFLDIINQNQLQDVSAAPSACIEMALHCTIKFDRQAMFTNLLTNNRVDLNLPDKDGKQCLHYVIQYGREFMFNRILTMREIDLNAPDRDGDTPLHYTIRFDQNGMFSKLLTADNIASSVKNKSGQTPVHYAIKYERETMFSRLITRHRVDLTTSSYYDIERNKSNRVSKIQSDSANRLERGDKEPLTLAFAHVNDTMANPNLDISRLNVCITYLPLYLLSNLQGAYTHMISC
;
A
#
# COMPACT_ATOMS: atom_id res chain seq x y z
N MET A 1 23.86 30.68 -62.21
CA MET A 1 22.74 31.44 -61.63
C MET A 1 21.99 30.52 -60.70
N GLU A 2 22.07 30.75 -59.40
CA GLU A 2 20.93 30.80 -58.46
C GLU A 2 21.47 31.00 -57.04
N HIS A 3 20.63 31.64 -56.23
CA HIS A 3 21.00 32.61 -55.23
C HIS A 3 21.67 32.06 -53.96
N GLN A 4 22.85 32.59 -53.62
CA GLN A 4 23.35 32.58 -52.24
C GLN A 4 22.47 33.50 -51.38
N GLN A 5 21.66 32.91 -50.50
CA GLN A 5 21.04 33.64 -49.40
C GLN A 5 22.09 33.91 -48.30
N PRO A 6 22.15 35.12 -47.74
CA PRO A 6 23.11 35.48 -46.70
C PRO A 6 22.75 34.79 -45.37
N PRO A 7 23.72 34.63 -44.45
CA PRO A 7 23.49 34.03 -43.14
C PRO A 7 22.44 34.85 -42.36
N PRO A 8 21.58 34.20 -41.55
CA PRO A 8 20.52 34.90 -40.83
C PRO A 8 21.14 35.93 -39.88
N LYS A 9 20.73 37.19 -40.07
CA LYS A 9 21.08 38.34 -39.23
C LYS A 9 20.79 38.01 -37.76
N ARG A 10 21.76 38.26 -36.87
CA ARG A 10 21.53 38.35 -35.42
C ARG A 10 20.30 39.24 -35.18
N ARG A 11 19.24 38.68 -34.58
CA ARG A 11 18.14 39.48 -34.04
C ARG A 11 18.74 40.50 -33.07
N LYS A 12 18.72 41.78 -33.45
CA LYS A 12 18.88 42.87 -32.47
C LYS A 12 17.70 42.76 -31.51
N LEU A 13 17.98 42.48 -30.24
CA LEU A 13 17.03 42.64 -29.16
C LEU A 13 16.70 44.14 -29.03
N ASP A 14 15.42 44.45 -28.89
CA ASP A 14 14.91 45.80 -28.61
C ASP A 14 15.61 46.39 -27.37
N PRO A 15 16.02 47.67 -27.38
CA PRO A 15 16.68 48.32 -26.25
C PRO A 15 15.70 48.74 -25.13
N GLY A 16 14.73 47.88 -24.82
CA GLY A 16 13.66 48.14 -23.85
C GLY A 16 13.26 46.93 -22.99
N HIS A 17 14.04 45.84 -22.99
CA HIS A 17 13.87 44.76 -22.02
C HIS A 17 14.97 44.86 -20.96
N ASN A 18 14.59 45.22 -19.73
CA ASN A 18 15.37 44.82 -18.56
C ASN A 18 15.64 43.31 -18.70
N PRO A 19 16.88 42.81 -18.50
CA PRO A 19 17.11 41.38 -18.46
C PRO A 19 16.16 40.82 -17.40
N GLN A 20 15.17 40.01 -17.81
CA GLN A 20 14.25 39.37 -16.90
C GLN A 20 15.09 38.66 -15.85
N GLN A 21 15.00 39.12 -14.61
CA GLN A 21 15.75 38.54 -13.51
C GLN A 21 15.15 37.15 -13.27
N LEU A 22 15.77 36.13 -13.87
CA LEU A 22 15.34 34.74 -13.74
C LEU A 22 15.34 34.36 -12.27
N SER A 23 14.24 33.80 -11.82
CA SER A 23 14.02 33.35 -10.45
C SER A 23 14.14 31.83 -10.37
N HIS A 24 14.18 31.30 -9.14
CA HIS A 24 14.16 29.86 -8.91
C HIS A 24 12.94 29.16 -9.54
N HIS A 25 11.84 29.88 -9.75
CA HIS A 25 10.61 29.34 -10.32
C HIS A 25 10.66 29.16 -11.84
N ASP A 26 11.64 29.77 -12.52
CA ASP A 26 11.76 29.71 -13.97
C ASP A 26 12.45 28.45 -14.47
N TYR A 27 13.06 27.67 -13.57
CA TYR A 27 13.77 26.44 -13.89
C TYR A 27 12.87 25.22 -13.74
N THR A 28 12.75 24.45 -14.84
CA THR A 28 11.77 23.35 -14.94
C THR A 28 12.41 21.99 -15.19
N ILE A 29 13.72 21.94 -15.46
CA ILE A 29 14.48 20.71 -15.67
C ILE A 29 15.62 20.63 -14.66
N GLY A 30 15.68 19.53 -13.91
CA GLY A 30 16.84 19.17 -13.10
C GLY A 30 17.73 18.19 -13.86
N TRP A 31 19.04 18.37 -13.78
CA TRP A 31 20.04 17.52 -14.40
C TRP A 31 21.12 17.19 -13.38
N VAL A 32 21.22 15.92 -12.99
CA VAL A 32 22.17 15.45 -11.98
C VAL A 32 23.30 14.67 -12.65
N CYS A 33 24.53 15.00 -12.27
CA CYS A 33 25.77 14.38 -12.74
C CYS A 33 26.54 13.82 -11.53
N ALA A 34 27.13 12.63 -11.67
CA ALA A 34 27.95 12.01 -10.63
C ALA A 34 29.39 12.55 -10.60
N LEU A 35 29.96 12.88 -11.77
CA LEU A 35 31.36 13.28 -11.92
C LEU A 35 31.51 14.68 -12.53
N ALA A 36 32.62 15.36 -12.18
CA ALA A 36 32.95 16.67 -12.73
C ALA A 36 33.06 16.67 -14.27
N ILE A 37 33.54 15.58 -14.86
CA ILE A 37 33.63 15.42 -16.33
C ILE A 37 32.24 15.34 -16.98
N GLU A 38 31.25 14.76 -16.29
CA GLU A 38 29.86 14.69 -16.74
C GLU A 38 29.19 16.06 -16.63
N ALA A 39 29.43 16.77 -15.52
CA ALA A 39 28.95 18.15 -15.33
C ALA A 39 29.56 19.11 -16.37
N ALA A 40 30.84 18.94 -16.72
CA ALA A 40 31.49 19.71 -17.78
C ALA A 40 30.83 19.46 -19.15
N ALA A 41 30.54 18.20 -19.50
CA ALA A 41 29.81 17.86 -20.72
C ALA A 41 28.38 18.43 -20.74
N ALA A 42 27.66 18.32 -19.62
CA ALA A 42 26.30 18.84 -19.47
C ALA A 42 26.27 20.36 -19.64
N THR A 43 27.17 21.08 -18.97
CA THR A 43 27.28 22.54 -19.07
C THR A 43 27.66 22.99 -20.48
N ALA A 44 28.57 22.28 -21.15
CA ALA A 44 28.97 22.60 -22.53
C ALA A 44 27.84 22.38 -23.56
N MET A 45 26.83 21.58 -23.21
CA MET A 45 25.63 21.35 -24.01
C MET A 45 24.55 22.43 -23.85
N LEU A 46 24.65 23.32 -22.86
CA LEU A 46 23.75 24.46 -22.73
C LEU A 46 23.81 25.36 -23.97
N ASP A 47 22.70 26.03 -24.27
CA ASP A 47 22.62 27.10 -25.27
C ASP A 47 23.02 28.44 -24.66
N GLU A 48 22.63 28.69 -23.41
CA GLU A 48 22.99 29.87 -22.60
C GLU A 48 23.25 29.45 -21.14
N ILE A 49 24.22 30.10 -20.49
CA ILE A 49 24.50 29.95 -19.06
C ILE A 49 23.94 31.19 -18.33
N HIS A 50 23.13 30.97 -17.31
CA HIS A 50 22.50 32.03 -16.52
C HIS A 50 23.34 32.38 -15.27
N PRO A 51 23.19 33.59 -14.71
CA PRO A 51 23.79 33.96 -13.43
C PRO A 51 23.32 33.06 -12.28
N ALA A 52 24.18 32.85 -11.29
CA ALA A 52 23.84 32.11 -10.08
C ALA A 52 22.73 32.82 -9.27
N LEU A 53 21.88 32.03 -8.61
CA LEU A 53 20.81 32.52 -7.74
C LEU A 53 21.11 32.24 -6.27
N PRO A 54 20.54 33.02 -5.32
CA PRO A 54 20.73 32.79 -3.89
C PRO A 54 20.18 31.43 -3.46
N ILE A 55 21.05 30.57 -2.93
CA ILE A 55 20.70 29.20 -2.55
C ILE A 55 20.02 29.19 -1.17
N HIS A 56 19.05 28.30 -0.98
CA HIS A 56 18.32 28.19 0.28
C HIS A 56 19.28 27.80 1.44
N PRO A 57 19.12 28.32 2.68
CA PRO A 57 20.07 28.05 3.79
C PRO A 57 20.23 26.57 4.19
N ARG A 58 19.27 25.72 3.80
CA ARG A 58 19.32 24.25 4.03
C ARG A 58 19.81 23.46 2.82
N ASP A 59 20.15 24.14 1.73
CA ASP A 59 20.68 23.53 0.52
C ASP A 59 22.19 23.78 0.44
N SER A 60 22.95 22.69 0.45
CA SER A 60 24.42 22.70 0.41
C SER A 60 25.01 22.44 -0.97
N ASN A 61 24.18 22.33 -2.01
CA ASN A 61 24.64 22.06 -3.36
C ASN A 61 25.21 23.31 -4.04
N SER A 62 25.95 23.09 -5.11
CA SER A 62 26.34 24.13 -6.07
C SER A 62 25.69 23.83 -7.42
N TYR A 63 25.12 24.84 -8.06
CA TYR A 63 24.39 24.69 -9.30
C TYR A 63 25.02 25.47 -10.45
N THR A 64 24.96 24.88 -11.64
CA THR A 64 25.10 25.62 -12.89
C THR A 64 23.72 25.79 -13.50
N LEU A 65 23.36 27.03 -13.82
CA LEU A 65 22.06 27.39 -14.35
C LEU A 65 22.19 27.75 -15.82
N GLY A 66 21.22 27.37 -16.65
CA GLY A 66 21.24 27.73 -18.06
C GLY A 66 19.98 27.32 -18.80
N SER A 67 20.04 27.29 -20.12
CA SER A 67 18.92 26.87 -20.97
C SER A 67 19.35 25.93 -22.10
N ILE A 68 18.42 25.07 -22.53
CA ILE A 68 18.48 24.31 -23.79
C ILE A 68 17.15 24.48 -24.50
N GLY A 69 17.19 25.05 -25.70
CA GLY A 69 16.01 25.41 -26.47
C GLY A 69 15.14 26.41 -25.71
N ARG A 70 14.01 25.92 -25.16
CA ARG A 70 13.04 26.73 -24.41
C ARG A 70 12.94 26.32 -22.93
N HIS A 71 13.81 25.42 -22.47
CA HIS A 71 13.80 24.92 -21.10
C HIS A 71 14.95 25.54 -20.33
N ASN A 72 14.65 26.01 -19.11
CA ASN A 72 15.66 26.43 -18.15
C ASN A 72 16.06 25.24 -17.27
N ILE A 73 17.36 25.02 -17.14
CA ILE A 73 17.98 23.82 -16.59
C ILE A 73 18.81 24.16 -15.36
N VAL A 74 18.66 23.34 -14.32
CA VAL A 74 19.51 23.33 -13.13
C VAL A 74 20.41 22.10 -13.21
N ILE A 75 21.72 22.31 -13.32
CA ILE A 75 22.71 21.23 -13.30
C ILE A 75 23.35 21.18 -11.91
N ALA A 76 23.35 20.01 -11.27
CA ALA A 76 24.10 19.74 -10.06
C ALA A 76 25.06 18.57 -10.25
N CYS A 77 26.24 18.68 -9.65
CA CYS A 77 27.21 17.60 -9.56
C CYS A 77 27.25 17.07 -8.12
N LEU A 78 27.42 15.76 -7.96
CA LEU A 78 27.69 15.17 -6.65
C LEU A 78 28.99 15.73 -6.05
N PRO A 79 29.10 15.80 -4.70
CA PRO A 79 30.31 16.29 -4.04
C PRO A 79 31.56 15.51 -4.45
N ALA A 80 32.69 16.19 -4.58
CA ALA A 80 33.94 15.57 -5.03
C ALA A 80 34.33 14.39 -4.11
N GLY A 81 34.53 13.21 -4.72
CA GLY A 81 34.90 11.99 -4.00
C GLY A 81 33.73 11.28 -3.31
N VAL A 82 32.50 11.79 -3.42
CA VAL A 82 31.28 11.17 -2.88
C VAL A 82 30.39 10.74 -4.04
N TYR A 83 30.03 9.46 -4.07
CA TYR A 83 29.18 8.87 -5.11
C TYR A 83 28.25 7.83 -4.48
N GLY A 84 27.35 7.27 -5.28
CA GLY A 84 26.37 6.29 -4.82
C GLY A 84 24.98 6.87 -4.55
N THR A 85 24.05 5.96 -4.30
CA THR A 85 22.60 6.23 -4.24
C THR A 85 22.19 7.31 -3.24
N THR A 86 22.75 7.29 -2.02
CA THR A 86 22.43 8.27 -0.97
C THR A 86 22.85 9.69 -1.34
N SER A 87 24.04 9.85 -1.92
CA SER A 87 24.56 11.16 -2.31
C SER A 87 23.73 11.76 -3.45
N ALA A 88 23.37 10.95 -4.45
CA ALA A 88 22.48 11.36 -5.52
C ALA A 88 21.11 11.82 -4.98
N ALA A 89 20.52 11.05 -4.05
CA ALA A 89 19.26 11.41 -3.40
C ALA A 89 19.36 12.73 -2.64
N THR A 90 20.43 12.96 -1.86
CA THR A 90 20.65 14.22 -1.14
C THR A 90 20.78 15.40 -2.09
N VAL A 91 21.56 15.26 -3.17
CA VAL A 91 21.71 16.32 -4.18
C VAL A 91 20.38 16.64 -4.84
N ALA A 92 19.58 15.64 -5.21
CA ALA A 92 18.26 15.86 -5.78
C ALA A 92 17.31 16.52 -4.77
N SER A 93 17.22 16.02 -3.53
CA SER A 93 16.40 16.62 -2.46
C SER A 93 16.71 18.09 -2.27
N ASN A 94 17.99 18.44 -2.15
CA ASN A 94 18.46 19.82 -2.03
C ASN A 94 18.10 20.67 -3.27
N MET A 95 18.24 20.09 -4.48
CA MET A 95 17.82 20.75 -5.73
C MET A 95 16.33 21.09 -5.74
N PHE A 96 15.47 20.18 -5.30
CA PHE A 96 14.02 20.43 -5.21
C PHE A 96 13.65 21.43 -4.12
N ILE A 97 14.46 21.58 -3.07
CA ILE A 97 14.27 22.62 -2.04
C ILE A 97 14.44 24.01 -2.65
N SER A 98 15.53 24.22 -3.40
CA SER A 98 15.85 25.53 -3.99
C SER A 98 15.07 25.80 -5.29
N PHE A 99 14.82 24.78 -6.12
CA PHE A 99 14.16 24.92 -7.43
C PHE A 99 12.86 24.12 -7.50
N ARG A 100 11.82 24.64 -6.83
CA ARG A 100 10.51 23.95 -6.69
C ARG A 100 9.73 23.76 -8.00
N SER A 101 10.11 24.46 -9.07
CA SER A 101 9.44 24.39 -10.38
C SER A 101 9.95 23.26 -11.28
N ILE A 102 10.95 22.49 -10.86
CA ILE A 102 11.47 21.34 -11.62
C ILE A 102 10.35 20.30 -11.82
N ARG A 103 10.07 19.98 -13.08
CA ARG A 103 9.04 19.01 -13.51
C ARG A 103 9.64 17.69 -14.00
N HIS A 104 10.85 17.74 -14.53
CA HIS A 104 11.56 16.58 -15.07
C HIS A 104 12.98 16.55 -14.51
N LEU A 105 13.39 15.38 -14.02
CA LEU A 105 14.75 15.12 -13.57
C LEU A 105 15.44 14.18 -14.55
N LEU A 106 16.68 14.48 -14.91
CA LEU A 106 17.56 13.62 -15.70
C LEU A 106 18.76 13.22 -14.85
N MET A 107 19.12 11.94 -14.88
CA MET A 107 20.41 11.46 -14.39
C MET A 107 21.26 11.14 -15.62
N VAL A 108 22.26 11.97 -15.90
CA VAL A 108 23.08 11.84 -17.12
C VAL A 108 24.53 11.73 -16.73
N GLY A 109 25.21 10.72 -17.27
CA GLY A 109 26.62 10.51 -16.98
C GLY A 109 27.19 9.33 -17.73
N VAL A 110 28.28 8.78 -17.22
CA VAL A 110 28.89 7.55 -17.77
C VAL A 110 28.42 6.32 -17.02
N GLY A 111 28.51 5.18 -17.67
CA GLY A 111 28.26 3.87 -17.09
C GLY A 111 29.06 2.80 -17.81
N GLY A 112 29.13 1.62 -17.20
CA GLY A 112 29.77 0.46 -17.82
C GLY A 112 28.78 -0.29 -18.71
N GLY A 113 29.16 -0.58 -19.94
CA GLY A 113 28.34 -1.31 -20.90
C GLY A 113 28.34 -2.81 -20.64
N ALA A 114 27.26 -3.48 -21.00
CA ALA A 114 27.13 -4.93 -20.89
C ALA A 114 26.79 -5.55 -22.25
N PRO A 115 27.80 -5.83 -23.09
CA PRO A 115 27.60 -6.45 -24.39
C PRO A 115 27.04 -7.87 -24.23
N SER A 116 26.17 -8.28 -25.14
CA SER A 116 25.62 -9.64 -25.18
C SER A 116 25.53 -10.16 -26.61
N ALA A 117 25.25 -11.46 -26.78
CA ALA A 117 25.07 -12.05 -28.10
C ALA A 117 23.92 -11.40 -28.91
N SER A 118 22.90 -10.86 -28.22
CA SER A 118 21.76 -10.18 -28.85
C SER A 118 21.93 -8.68 -28.98
N THR A 119 22.94 -8.07 -28.36
CA THR A 119 23.12 -6.62 -28.34
C THR A 119 24.59 -6.24 -28.31
N ASP A 120 25.11 -5.80 -29.46
CA ASP A 120 26.47 -5.26 -29.60
C ASP A 120 26.53 -3.85 -29.02
N ILE A 121 26.94 -3.71 -27.76
CA ILE A 121 27.19 -2.42 -27.10
C ILE A 121 28.69 -2.09 -27.24
N ARG A 122 29.00 -0.84 -27.61
CA ARG A 122 30.38 -0.35 -27.78
C ARG A 122 30.71 0.86 -26.94
N LEU A 123 32.00 1.09 -26.68
CA LEU A 123 32.46 2.30 -26.01
C LEU A 123 32.02 3.55 -26.78
N GLY A 124 31.49 4.54 -26.06
CA GLY A 124 30.90 5.75 -26.63
C GLY A 124 29.42 5.64 -27.01
N ASP A 125 28.83 4.45 -27.08
CA ASP A 125 27.38 4.27 -27.25
C ASP A 125 26.61 4.87 -26.06
N VAL A 126 25.31 5.11 -26.25
CA VAL A 126 24.42 5.65 -25.21
C VAL A 126 23.37 4.61 -24.83
N VAL A 127 23.15 4.39 -23.54
CA VAL A 127 22.08 3.54 -23.01
C VAL A 127 21.06 4.41 -22.29
N VAL A 128 19.79 4.24 -22.63
CA VAL A 128 18.66 5.00 -22.08
C VAL A 128 17.72 4.05 -21.35
N SER A 129 17.43 4.36 -20.09
CA SER A 129 16.53 3.54 -19.26
C SER A 129 15.10 3.60 -19.78
N ILE A 130 14.52 2.47 -20.18
CA ILE A 130 13.09 2.38 -20.52
C ILE A 130 12.42 1.18 -19.82
N PRO A 131 11.13 1.27 -19.44
CA PRO A 131 10.41 0.13 -18.87
C PRO A 131 10.41 -1.08 -19.80
N THR A 132 10.58 -2.26 -19.20
CA THR A 132 10.49 -3.58 -19.80
C THR A 132 9.29 -4.32 -19.20
N PRO A 133 8.84 -5.47 -19.75
CA PRO A 133 7.70 -6.20 -19.18
C PRO A 133 7.85 -6.62 -17.71
N ARG A 134 9.09 -6.69 -17.19
CA ARG A 134 9.40 -7.15 -15.83
C ARG A 134 9.92 -6.05 -14.91
N PHE A 135 10.47 -4.96 -15.45
CA PHE A 135 11.15 -3.91 -14.67
C PHE A 135 10.91 -2.52 -15.26
N GLU A 136 10.81 -1.52 -14.39
CA GLU A 136 10.40 -0.14 -14.70
C GLU A 136 11.51 0.75 -15.30
N GLY A 137 12.60 0.14 -15.80
CA GLY A 137 13.67 0.79 -16.57
C GLY A 137 15.01 0.92 -15.83
N VAL A 138 14.98 0.91 -14.50
CA VAL A 138 16.16 0.75 -13.64
C VAL A 138 15.92 -0.38 -12.67
N VAL A 139 16.95 -1.19 -12.40
CA VAL A 139 16.91 -2.25 -11.39
C VAL A 139 18.00 -2.03 -10.36
N GLN A 140 17.67 -2.01 -9.07
CA GLN A 140 18.68 -2.03 -8.03
C GLN A 140 19.19 -3.46 -7.84
N TYR A 141 20.35 -3.78 -8.42
CA TYR A 141 20.78 -5.18 -8.54
C TYR A 141 21.31 -5.77 -7.23
N ASP A 142 21.66 -4.91 -6.26
CA ASP A 142 22.23 -5.25 -4.95
C ASP A 142 21.28 -4.98 -3.77
N TYR A 143 20.00 -4.71 -4.04
CA TYR A 143 18.96 -4.55 -3.01
C TYR A 143 18.03 -5.76 -2.93
N GLY A 144 17.97 -6.37 -1.74
CA GLY A 144 17.42 -7.69 -1.60
C GLY A 144 17.82 -8.37 -0.31
N LYS A 145 17.25 -9.55 -0.09
CA LYS A 145 17.58 -10.41 1.03
C LYS A 145 18.58 -11.45 0.55
N THR A 146 19.66 -11.58 1.28
CA THR A 146 20.46 -12.79 1.19
C THR A 146 19.65 -13.87 1.88
N ILE A 147 18.98 -14.71 1.10
CA ILE A 147 18.19 -15.80 1.64
C ILE A 147 19.11 -16.94 2.02
N ALA A 148 18.47 -18.00 2.53
CA ALA A 148 19.00 -19.33 2.62
C ALA A 148 20.18 -19.49 1.68
N GLN A 149 21.33 -19.57 2.32
CA GLN A 149 22.46 -20.18 1.72
C GLN A 149 23.27 -19.17 0.77
N GLY A 150 23.14 -17.86 1.01
CA GLY A 150 23.95 -16.86 0.31
C GLY A 150 23.43 -16.47 -1.07
N HIS A 151 22.29 -17.03 -1.50
CA HIS A 151 21.61 -16.58 -2.70
C HIS A 151 20.93 -15.23 -2.44
N PHE A 152 21.15 -14.31 -3.36
CA PHE A 152 20.60 -12.98 -3.28
C PHE A 152 19.24 -12.95 -3.97
N GLU A 153 18.18 -12.86 -3.17
CA GLU A 153 16.83 -12.61 -3.67
C GLU A 153 16.58 -11.11 -3.69
N ARG A 154 16.48 -10.52 -4.89
CA ARG A 154 16.10 -9.12 -5.03
C ARG A 154 14.67 -8.92 -4.53
N THR A 155 14.49 -8.00 -3.58
CA THR A 155 13.18 -7.67 -3.01
C THR A 155 12.88 -6.20 -3.30
N GLY A 156 11.91 -5.94 -4.17
CA GLY A 156 11.48 -4.59 -4.50
C GLY A 156 11.53 -4.27 -6.00
N THR A 157 10.83 -3.20 -6.37
CA THR A 157 10.79 -2.65 -7.73
C THR A 157 10.91 -1.14 -7.61
N LEU A 158 11.77 -0.53 -8.44
CA LEU A 158 11.89 0.93 -8.50
C LEU A 158 10.79 1.53 -9.37
N ASN A 159 10.47 2.82 -9.16
CA ASN A 159 9.55 3.57 -10.03
C ASN A 159 10.07 3.71 -11.48
N LYS A 160 9.19 4.12 -12.43
CA LYS A 160 9.54 4.41 -13.84
C LYS A 160 9.69 5.90 -14.14
N PRO A 161 10.43 6.28 -15.20
CA PRO A 161 10.46 7.65 -15.71
C PRO A 161 9.06 8.15 -16.09
N SER A 162 8.84 9.47 -16.07
CA SER A 162 7.54 10.07 -16.39
C SER A 162 7.09 9.77 -17.82
N THR A 163 5.77 9.69 -18.04
CA THR A 163 5.19 9.47 -19.37
C THR A 163 5.60 10.54 -20.40
N SER A 164 5.83 11.78 -19.96
CA SER A 164 6.32 12.86 -20.83
C SER A 164 7.73 12.57 -21.37
N LEU A 165 8.64 12.09 -20.51
CA LEU A 165 10.00 11.71 -20.91
C LEU A 165 9.99 10.47 -21.80
N LEU A 166 9.17 9.46 -21.47
CA LEU A 166 9.04 8.24 -22.29
C LEU A 166 8.43 8.50 -23.68
N THR A 167 7.45 9.41 -23.77
CA THR A 167 6.89 9.87 -25.05
C THR A 167 7.96 10.63 -25.85
N ALA A 168 8.74 11.50 -25.21
CA ALA A 168 9.84 12.20 -25.86
C ALA A 168 10.92 11.23 -26.38
N VAL A 169 11.25 10.18 -25.62
CA VAL A 169 12.14 9.09 -26.06
C VAL A 169 11.58 8.39 -27.29
N SER A 170 10.28 8.07 -27.30
CA SER A 170 9.60 7.42 -28.44
C SER A 170 9.65 8.28 -29.71
N ASN A 171 9.37 9.58 -29.57
CA ASN A 171 9.43 10.54 -30.68
C ASN A 171 10.85 10.72 -31.21
N LEU A 172 11.84 10.78 -30.32
CA LEU A 172 13.25 10.88 -30.69
C LEU A 172 13.73 9.62 -31.43
N ARG A 173 13.32 8.43 -30.97
CA ARG A 173 13.60 7.15 -31.64
C ARG A 173 12.99 7.10 -33.04
N ALA A 174 11.75 7.56 -33.20
CA ALA A 174 11.11 7.66 -34.52
C ALA A 174 11.85 8.65 -35.45
N ALA A 175 12.31 9.79 -34.91
CA ALA A 175 13.11 10.75 -35.67
C ALA A 175 14.48 10.20 -36.09
N ASP A 176 15.14 9.43 -35.22
CA ASP A 176 16.44 8.80 -35.51
C ASP A 176 16.33 7.71 -36.57
N LEU A 177 15.24 6.92 -36.56
CA LEU A 177 14.98 5.94 -37.63
C LEU A 177 14.79 6.60 -39.01
N ARG A 178 14.22 7.81 -39.04
CA ARG A 178 13.94 8.53 -40.30
C ARG A 178 15.15 9.32 -40.80
N ASN A 179 15.84 10.02 -39.90
CA ASN A 179 16.81 11.07 -40.25
C ASN A 179 18.25 10.75 -39.76
N GLY A 180 18.45 9.66 -39.03
CA GLY A 180 19.71 9.33 -38.37
C GLY A 180 19.99 10.16 -37.11
N SER A 181 20.91 9.67 -36.26
CA SER A 181 21.27 10.32 -35.00
C SER A 181 22.02 11.63 -35.22
N GLN A 182 21.58 12.69 -34.53
CA GLN A 182 22.22 14.02 -34.54
C GLN A 182 23.28 14.18 -33.44
N ILE A 183 23.57 13.13 -32.66
CA ILE A 183 24.60 13.16 -31.61
C ILE A 183 25.95 13.66 -32.16
N PRO A 184 26.48 13.13 -33.29
CA PRO A 184 27.77 13.59 -33.81
C PRO A 184 27.80 15.08 -34.17
N VAL A 185 26.68 15.62 -34.66
CA VAL A 185 26.57 17.04 -35.02
C VAL A 185 26.64 17.92 -33.77
N LEU A 186 25.92 17.55 -32.71
CA LEU A 186 25.95 18.28 -31.44
C LEU A 186 27.32 18.21 -30.77
N MET A 187 28.01 17.07 -30.86
CA MET A 187 29.38 16.93 -30.35
C MET A 187 30.35 17.85 -31.08
N SER A 188 30.31 17.89 -32.43
CA SER A 188 31.15 18.81 -33.21
C SER A 188 30.86 20.27 -32.87
N GLN A 189 29.59 20.63 -32.65
CA GLN A 189 29.21 21.98 -32.21
C GLN A 189 29.72 22.30 -30.80
N MET A 190 29.61 21.35 -29.86
CA MET A 190 30.12 21.50 -28.49
C MET A 190 31.63 21.75 -28.49
N LEU A 191 32.40 20.95 -29.24
CA LEU A 191 33.86 21.06 -29.34
C LEU A 191 34.29 22.35 -30.06
N ALA A 192 33.58 22.76 -31.10
CA ALA A 192 33.85 24.04 -31.78
C ALA A 192 33.64 25.25 -30.86
N ARG A 193 32.63 25.19 -29.97
CA ARG A 193 32.37 26.24 -28.96
C ARG A 193 33.37 26.21 -27.80
N ASN A 194 33.92 25.03 -27.48
CA ASN A 194 34.84 24.82 -26.36
C ASN A 194 36.11 24.09 -26.82
N PRO A 195 37.03 24.74 -27.56
CA PRO A 195 38.17 24.06 -28.17
C PRO A 195 39.09 23.34 -27.17
N GLN A 196 39.18 23.84 -25.94
CA GLN A 196 39.99 23.22 -24.87
C GLN A 196 39.46 21.85 -24.43
N MET A 197 38.19 21.52 -24.70
CA MET A 197 37.61 20.22 -24.40
C MET A 197 37.99 19.15 -25.43
N ALA A 198 38.58 19.52 -26.58
CA ALA A 198 38.88 18.58 -27.66
C ALA A 198 39.85 17.46 -27.25
N GLU A 199 40.78 17.73 -26.33
CA GLU A 199 41.74 16.73 -25.85
C GLU A 199 41.06 15.56 -25.13
N THR A 200 40.01 15.83 -24.34
CA THR A 200 39.37 14.83 -23.47
C THR A 200 38.05 14.29 -24.03
N PHE A 201 37.33 15.08 -24.84
CA PHE A 201 35.96 14.76 -25.29
C PHE A 201 35.86 14.31 -26.76
N THR A 202 37.00 14.12 -27.45
CA THR A 202 37.05 13.55 -28.80
C THR A 202 37.07 12.02 -28.74
N SER A 203 36.52 11.35 -29.76
CA SER A 203 36.55 9.89 -29.83
C SER A 203 37.99 9.36 -29.88
N PRO A 204 38.36 8.40 -29.02
CA PRO A 204 39.65 7.71 -29.11
C PRO A 204 39.83 6.82 -30.36
N GLY A 205 38.76 6.64 -31.16
CA GLY A 205 38.74 5.84 -32.40
C GLY A 205 38.30 4.39 -32.19
N CYS A 206 37.66 3.80 -33.21
CA CYS A 206 37.09 2.44 -33.15
C CYS A 206 38.13 1.33 -32.89
N GLN A 207 39.40 1.57 -33.24
CA GLN A 207 40.52 0.66 -32.95
C GLN A 207 40.82 0.53 -31.45
N ARG A 208 40.38 1.51 -30.64
CA ARG A 208 40.55 1.54 -29.18
C ARG A 208 39.32 1.02 -28.41
N ASP A 209 38.33 0.52 -29.14
CA ASP A 209 37.19 -0.19 -28.57
C ASP A 209 37.52 -1.69 -28.42
N LEU A 210 38.16 -2.03 -27.29
CA LEU A 210 38.67 -3.36 -27.00
C LEU A 210 37.78 -4.07 -25.98
N LEU A 211 37.14 -5.17 -26.40
CA LEU A 211 36.38 -6.06 -25.53
C LEU A 211 37.13 -7.38 -25.36
N PHE A 212 37.42 -7.75 -24.12
CA PHE A 212 38.15 -8.98 -23.78
C PHE A 212 37.20 -10.09 -23.37
N ALA A 213 37.69 -11.33 -23.42
CA ALA A 213 36.95 -12.50 -22.98
C ALA A 213 36.59 -12.38 -21.47
N PRO A 214 35.42 -12.88 -21.02
CA PRO A 214 34.96 -12.66 -19.65
C PRO A 214 35.83 -13.28 -18.55
N ASP A 215 36.67 -14.26 -18.89
CA ASP A 215 37.64 -14.93 -18.02
C ASP A 215 39.02 -14.26 -18.01
N TYR A 216 39.22 -13.20 -18.79
CA TYR A 216 40.47 -12.46 -18.84
C TYR A 216 40.52 -11.41 -17.72
N GLU A 217 41.47 -11.57 -16.79
CA GLU A 217 41.76 -10.57 -15.76
C GLU A 217 42.85 -9.61 -16.25
N HIS A 218 42.50 -8.32 -16.33
CA HIS A 218 43.44 -7.25 -16.66
C HIS A 218 44.44 -6.99 -15.53
N ASP A 219 45.65 -6.56 -15.87
CA ASP A 219 46.66 -6.12 -14.90
C ASP A 219 46.14 -4.91 -14.09
N PRO A 220 46.01 -5.01 -12.76
CA PRO A 220 45.48 -3.94 -11.92
C PRO A 220 46.39 -2.70 -11.84
N ALA A 221 47.65 -2.76 -12.30
CA ALA A 221 48.61 -1.67 -12.20
C ALA A 221 48.54 -0.62 -13.34
N GLY A 222 47.88 -0.92 -14.46
CA GLY A 222 47.85 -0.06 -15.65
C GLY A 222 46.55 0.76 -15.81
N PRO A 223 46.61 2.05 -16.22
CA PRO A 223 45.42 2.85 -16.51
C PRO A 223 44.79 2.56 -17.90
N THR A 224 45.45 1.74 -18.73
CA THR A 224 45.05 1.40 -20.10
C THR A 224 45.32 -0.09 -20.40
N CYS A 225 44.63 -0.65 -21.39
CA CYS A 225 44.84 -2.03 -21.87
C CYS A 225 46.04 -2.18 -22.83
N GLU A 226 47.03 -1.29 -22.79
CA GLU A 226 48.16 -1.30 -23.74
C GLU A 226 49.03 -2.58 -23.64
N PHE A 227 49.15 -3.12 -22.43
CA PHE A 227 49.93 -4.34 -22.14
C PHE A 227 49.06 -5.60 -22.00
N CYS A 228 47.76 -5.51 -22.30
CA CYS A 228 46.86 -6.66 -22.25
C CYS A 228 47.06 -7.59 -23.46
N ASP A 229 46.91 -8.90 -23.24
CA ASP A 229 47.04 -9.94 -24.25
C ASP A 229 45.97 -9.79 -25.34
N ARG A 230 46.40 -9.40 -26.54
CA ARG A 230 45.49 -9.17 -27.67
C ARG A 230 44.87 -10.47 -28.22
N GLU A 231 45.42 -11.64 -27.90
CA GLU A 231 44.83 -12.93 -28.28
C GLU A 231 43.53 -13.21 -27.51
N LYS A 232 43.29 -12.50 -26.40
CA LYS A 232 42.10 -12.62 -25.54
C LYS A 232 40.97 -11.66 -25.93
N LEU A 233 41.12 -10.93 -27.04
CA LEU A 233 40.08 -10.05 -27.58
C LEU A 233 38.93 -10.85 -28.19
N VAL A 234 37.70 -10.43 -27.91
CA VAL A 234 36.50 -11.00 -28.51
C VAL A 234 36.39 -10.52 -29.95
N SER A 235 36.33 -11.46 -30.90
CA SER A 235 36.10 -11.15 -32.31
C SER A 235 34.68 -10.63 -32.53
N ARG A 236 34.55 -9.40 -33.03
CA ARG A 236 33.27 -8.73 -33.30
C ARG A 236 33.20 -8.27 -34.76
N SER A 237 32.02 -8.33 -35.37
CA SER A 237 31.81 -7.84 -36.74
C SER A 237 32.03 -6.33 -36.83
N THR A 238 32.62 -5.84 -37.92
CA THR A 238 32.78 -4.40 -38.17
C THR A 238 31.40 -3.74 -38.32
N ARG A 239 31.15 -2.64 -37.60
CA ARG A 239 29.92 -1.85 -37.79
C ARG A 239 30.00 -1.10 -39.11
N SER A 240 28.84 -0.81 -39.70
CA SER A 240 28.71 0.02 -40.91
C SER A 240 29.08 1.49 -40.68
N SER A 241 29.20 1.93 -39.42
CA SER A 241 29.56 3.30 -39.04
C SER A 241 30.23 3.34 -37.66
N ASP A 242 31.18 4.25 -37.49
CA ASP A 242 31.84 4.54 -36.20
C ASP A 242 31.03 5.52 -35.31
N ARG A 243 29.77 5.79 -35.66
CA ARG A 243 28.90 6.71 -34.90
C ARG A 243 28.34 6.03 -33.63
N PRO A 244 28.15 6.77 -32.53
CA PRO A 244 27.49 6.26 -31.34
C PRO A 244 26.08 5.74 -31.63
N VAL A 245 25.76 4.55 -31.13
CA VAL A 245 24.43 3.95 -31.20
C VAL A 245 23.70 4.18 -29.88
N VAL A 246 22.38 4.43 -29.95
CA VAL A 246 21.52 4.55 -28.77
C VAL A 246 20.79 3.24 -28.54
N HIS A 247 20.98 2.66 -27.35
CA HIS A 247 20.34 1.44 -26.88
C HIS A 247 19.27 1.77 -25.84
N TYR A 248 18.14 1.06 -25.89
CA TYR A 248 17.01 1.29 -24.98
C TYR A 248 16.71 0.00 -24.21
N GLY A 249 16.82 0.05 -22.89
CA GLY A 249 16.55 -1.13 -22.06
C GLY A 249 16.84 -0.90 -20.59
N LEU A 250 17.15 -1.98 -19.89
CA LEU A 250 17.33 -1.97 -18.44
C LEU A 250 18.74 -1.51 -18.06
N ILE A 251 18.81 -0.53 -17.14
CA ILE A 251 20.05 -0.11 -16.50
C ILE A 251 20.08 -0.65 -15.06
N ALA A 252 21.18 -1.28 -14.68
CA ALA A 252 21.40 -1.77 -13.33
C ALA A 252 22.11 -0.72 -12.48
N SER A 253 21.52 -0.42 -11.33
CA SER A 253 22.01 0.56 -10.37
C SER A 253 22.33 -0.11 -9.04
N GLY A 254 23.33 0.36 -8.30
CA GLY A 254 23.63 -0.20 -6.97
C GLY A 254 24.72 0.55 -6.24
N ASN A 255 24.91 0.21 -4.97
CA ASN A 255 26.00 0.72 -4.14
C ASN A 255 27.32 -0.03 -4.37
N GLN A 256 27.29 -1.18 -5.05
CA GLN A 256 28.49 -1.90 -5.48
C GLN A 256 28.96 -1.42 -6.87
N VAL A 257 30.28 -1.44 -7.12
CA VAL A 257 30.83 -1.22 -8.47
C VAL A 257 31.00 -2.58 -9.13
N ILE A 258 30.45 -2.80 -10.33
CA ILE A 258 30.77 -4.01 -11.11
C ILE A 258 32.12 -3.81 -11.81
N LYS A 259 33.11 -4.61 -11.40
CA LYS A 259 34.44 -4.71 -12.03
C LYS A 259 34.82 -6.16 -12.33
N HIS A 260 33.84 -6.97 -12.71
CA HIS A 260 34.02 -8.41 -12.89
C HIS A 260 33.16 -8.89 -14.04
N ALA A 261 33.79 -9.19 -15.18
CA ALA A 261 33.11 -9.50 -16.43
C ALA A 261 32.17 -10.70 -16.31
N GLN A 262 32.53 -11.74 -15.56
CA GLN A 262 31.63 -12.88 -15.33
C GLN A 262 30.40 -12.51 -14.48
N THR A 263 30.55 -11.60 -13.50
CA THR A 263 29.42 -11.10 -12.71
C THR A 263 28.50 -10.24 -13.56
N ARG A 264 29.07 -9.37 -14.39
CA ARG A 264 28.35 -8.59 -15.41
C ARG A 264 27.55 -9.52 -16.31
N ASP A 265 28.18 -10.52 -16.91
CA ASP A 265 27.53 -11.43 -17.86
C ASP A 265 26.43 -12.27 -17.20
N ARG A 266 26.65 -12.73 -15.96
CA ARG A 266 25.63 -13.42 -15.17
C ARG A 266 24.41 -12.53 -14.93
N LEU A 267 24.62 -11.28 -14.51
CA LEU A 267 23.53 -10.33 -14.26
C LEU A 267 22.83 -9.94 -15.56
N THR A 268 23.56 -9.77 -16.66
CA THR A 268 23.00 -9.51 -17.98
C THR A 268 22.18 -10.69 -18.49
N ALA A 269 22.62 -11.94 -18.30
CA ALA A 269 21.86 -13.12 -18.65
C ALA A 269 20.57 -13.26 -17.82
N GLU A 270 20.63 -12.91 -16.52
CA GLU A 270 19.50 -13.02 -15.60
C GLU A 270 18.42 -11.94 -15.83
N LEU A 271 18.86 -10.70 -16.09
CA LEU A 271 18.00 -9.50 -16.04
C LEU A 271 17.91 -8.75 -17.37
N ASN A 272 18.68 -9.14 -18.38
CA ASN A 272 18.80 -8.42 -19.66
C ASN A 272 19.28 -6.97 -19.47
N ILE A 273 20.31 -6.79 -18.65
CA ILE A 273 20.93 -5.48 -18.34
C ILE A 273 21.83 -5.04 -19.49
N LEU A 274 21.72 -3.77 -19.88
CA LEU A 274 22.53 -3.15 -20.93
C LEU A 274 23.67 -2.28 -20.37
N CYS A 275 23.50 -1.75 -19.16
CA CYS A 275 24.49 -0.85 -18.54
C CYS A 275 24.44 -0.92 -17.01
N PHE A 276 25.60 -0.76 -16.37
CA PHE A 276 25.76 -0.65 -14.92
C PHE A 276 26.18 0.78 -14.53
N GLU A 277 25.52 1.35 -13.52
CA GLU A 277 25.85 2.62 -12.88
C GLU A 277 25.53 2.57 -11.37
N MET A 278 25.75 3.65 -10.60
CA MET A 278 25.73 3.57 -9.13
C MET A 278 24.83 4.59 -8.41
N GLU A 279 24.14 5.47 -9.14
CA GLU A 279 23.43 6.59 -8.53
C GLU A 279 21.92 6.47 -8.66
N ALA A 280 21.42 5.98 -9.79
CA ALA A 280 20.01 6.14 -10.15
C ALA A 280 19.04 5.46 -9.17
N ALA A 281 19.40 4.31 -8.57
CA ALA A 281 18.53 3.63 -7.60
C ALA A 281 18.13 4.52 -6.41
N GLY A 282 19.00 5.44 -5.98
CA GLY A 282 18.68 6.39 -4.92
C GLY A 282 17.71 7.50 -5.34
N LEU A 283 17.60 7.73 -6.66
CA LEU A 283 16.71 8.72 -7.24
C LEU A 283 15.34 8.15 -7.58
N MET A 284 15.28 6.97 -8.23
CA MET A 284 14.07 6.51 -8.92
C MET A 284 12.79 6.53 -8.07
N ASP A 285 12.84 6.06 -6.81
CA ASP A 285 11.65 5.96 -5.95
C ASP A 285 11.11 7.31 -5.47
N ASN A 286 12.00 8.24 -5.17
CA ASN A 286 11.65 9.55 -4.61
C ASN A 286 11.56 10.64 -5.67
N PHE A 287 12.31 10.48 -6.77
CA PHE A 287 12.51 11.43 -7.85
C PHE A 287 12.56 10.68 -9.19
N PRO A 288 11.41 10.23 -9.74
CA PRO A 288 11.37 9.52 -11.01
C PRO A 288 12.10 10.30 -12.11
N CYS A 289 13.22 9.76 -12.57
CA CYS A 289 14.10 10.40 -13.55
C CYS A 289 14.33 9.50 -14.76
N LEU A 290 14.75 10.10 -15.87
CA LEU A 290 15.26 9.31 -17.00
C LEU A 290 16.78 9.20 -16.86
N VAL A 291 17.28 7.96 -16.89
CA VAL A 291 18.71 7.67 -16.77
C VAL A 291 19.31 7.51 -18.17
N ILE A 292 20.35 8.29 -18.45
CA ILE A 292 21.04 8.33 -19.74
C ILE A 292 22.53 8.11 -19.47
N ARG A 293 23.08 6.97 -19.88
CA ARG A 293 24.49 6.62 -19.65
C ARG A 293 25.26 6.48 -20.94
N GLY A 294 26.38 7.19 -21.04
CA GLY A 294 27.38 6.94 -22.06
C GLY A 294 28.28 5.80 -21.64
N VAL A 295 28.56 4.85 -22.53
CA VAL A 295 29.36 3.67 -22.23
C VAL A 295 30.84 4.04 -22.21
N SER A 296 31.47 4.04 -21.03
CA SER A 296 32.90 4.39 -20.87
C SER A 296 33.81 3.19 -20.67
N ASP A 297 33.29 2.09 -20.15
CA ASP A 297 33.99 0.82 -19.96
C ASP A 297 33.00 -0.35 -20.12
N TYR A 298 33.45 -1.58 -19.92
CA TYR A 298 32.61 -2.77 -20.05
C TYR A 298 32.30 -3.45 -18.70
N SER A 299 32.39 -2.74 -17.57
CA SER A 299 32.17 -3.32 -16.23
C SER A 299 33.02 -4.58 -15.94
N ASP A 300 34.16 -4.71 -16.62
CA ASP A 300 35.17 -5.73 -16.36
C ASP A 300 36.21 -5.21 -15.36
N SER A 301 37.31 -5.94 -15.14
CA SER A 301 38.29 -5.54 -14.12
C SER A 301 39.05 -4.25 -14.47
N HIS A 302 38.88 -3.72 -15.68
CA HIS A 302 39.57 -2.54 -16.17
C HIS A 302 38.62 -1.34 -16.31
N LYS A 303 39.12 -0.15 -15.93
CA LYS A 303 38.39 1.12 -16.15
C LYS A 303 39.08 1.89 -17.26
N ASN A 304 38.38 2.10 -18.37
CA ASN A 304 38.93 2.83 -19.50
C ASN A 304 38.71 4.35 -19.34
N LYS A 305 39.72 5.05 -18.81
CA LYS A 305 39.64 6.49 -18.55
C LYS A 305 39.62 7.33 -19.83
N ASP A 306 40.23 6.85 -20.91
CA ASP A 306 40.31 7.57 -22.20
C ASP A 306 38.92 7.81 -22.82
N TRP A 307 37.96 6.92 -22.55
CA TRP A 307 36.61 7.00 -23.10
C TRP A 307 35.62 7.78 -22.24
N GLN A 308 35.95 8.08 -20.98
CA GLN A 308 35.01 8.74 -20.05
C GLN A 308 34.53 10.10 -20.54
N GLY A 309 35.43 10.93 -21.07
CA GLY A 309 35.06 12.24 -21.62
C GLY A 309 34.14 12.10 -22.83
N TYR A 310 34.54 11.32 -23.83
CA TYR A 310 33.73 11.07 -25.02
C TYR A 310 32.33 10.50 -24.67
N ALA A 311 32.26 9.50 -23.79
CA ALA A 311 31.01 8.90 -23.34
C ALA A 311 30.10 9.88 -22.57
N ALA A 312 30.66 10.72 -21.70
CA ALA A 312 29.89 11.77 -21.03
C ALA A 312 29.29 12.76 -22.03
N ALA A 313 30.05 13.14 -23.07
CA ALA A 313 29.56 14.03 -24.12
C ALA A 313 28.50 13.39 -25.02
N THR A 314 28.59 12.09 -25.35
CA THR A 314 27.54 11.42 -26.14
C THR A 314 26.23 11.32 -25.36
N ALA A 315 26.29 11.03 -24.05
CA ALA A 315 25.14 11.03 -23.16
C ALA A 315 24.49 12.42 -23.02
N ALA A 316 25.31 13.45 -22.78
CA ALA A 316 24.84 14.84 -22.69
C ALA A 316 24.26 15.35 -24.02
N ALA A 317 24.84 14.96 -25.16
CA ALA A 317 24.29 15.27 -26.48
C ALA A 317 22.91 14.63 -26.67
N TYR A 318 22.72 13.37 -26.26
CA TYR A 318 21.41 12.73 -26.30
C TYR A 318 20.39 13.45 -25.42
N ALA A 319 20.77 13.81 -24.18
CA ALA A 319 19.92 14.56 -23.26
C ALA A 319 19.50 15.92 -23.84
N LYS A 320 20.42 16.66 -24.48
CA LYS A 320 20.09 17.92 -25.18
C LYS A 320 19.01 17.71 -26.25
N ARG A 321 19.12 16.66 -27.06
CA ARG A 321 18.12 16.34 -28.11
C ARG A 321 16.77 15.97 -27.52
N LEU A 322 16.79 15.18 -26.45
CA LEU A 322 15.58 14.78 -25.74
C LEU A 322 14.84 16.03 -25.26
N LEU A 323 15.52 16.96 -24.60
CA LEU A 323 14.94 18.21 -24.11
C LEU A 323 14.40 19.10 -25.25
N ALA A 324 15.09 19.13 -26.40
CA ALA A 324 14.59 19.85 -27.59
C ALA A 324 13.31 19.23 -28.20
N THR A 325 13.01 17.97 -27.89
CA THR A 325 11.80 17.26 -28.33
C THR A 325 10.61 17.50 -27.40
N ILE A 326 10.87 17.93 -26.15
CA ILE A 326 9.84 18.27 -25.17
C ILE A 326 9.35 19.70 -25.49
N GLY A 327 8.05 19.86 -25.79
CA GLY A 327 7.48 21.18 -26.03
C GLY A 327 7.51 22.05 -24.77
N ALA A 328 8.03 23.27 -24.86
CA ALA A 328 8.03 24.19 -23.72
C ALA A 328 6.70 24.96 -23.62
N CYS A 329 6.11 24.95 -22.43
CA CYS A 329 5.18 25.99 -22.00
C CYS A 329 5.98 27.27 -21.76
N GLY A 330 5.68 28.36 -22.48
CA GLY A 330 6.21 29.68 -22.15
C GLY A 330 5.59 30.24 -20.86
N PRO A 331 6.18 31.28 -20.26
CA PRO A 331 5.59 32.03 -19.15
C PRO A 331 4.52 32.98 -19.71
N GLY A 332 3.28 32.49 -19.79
CA GLY A 332 2.10 33.28 -20.10
C GLY A 332 1.11 33.24 -18.93
N PRO A 333 0.27 34.28 -18.74
CA PRO A 333 -0.76 34.30 -17.71
C PRO A 333 -1.75 33.15 -17.96
N ILE A 334 -2.15 32.46 -16.90
CA ILE A 334 -3.02 31.28 -16.98
C ILE A 334 -4.47 31.68 -16.66
N PRO A 335 -5.38 31.72 -17.64
CA PRO A 335 -6.77 31.36 -17.44
C PRO A 335 -6.94 29.84 -17.65
N ASP A 336 -7.72 29.23 -16.75
CA ASP A 336 -8.12 27.82 -16.71
C ASP A 336 -8.36 27.18 -18.08
N PRO A 337 -7.91 25.93 -18.27
CA PRO A 337 -8.91 24.88 -18.30
C PRO A 337 -8.41 23.56 -17.71
N ALA A 338 -9.36 22.72 -17.28
CA ALA A 338 -9.14 21.30 -17.08
C ALA A 338 -8.24 20.70 -18.17
N VAL A 339 -7.02 20.25 -17.82
CA VAL A 339 -6.41 18.92 -18.05
C VAL A 339 -5.10 18.86 -17.22
N SER A 340 -5.27 18.54 -15.92
CA SER A 340 -4.35 17.80 -15.01
C SER A 340 -2.86 18.20 -15.00
N GLY A 341 -2.31 19.08 -14.14
CA GLY A 341 -2.74 19.60 -12.84
C GLY A 341 -1.58 19.48 -11.82
N ALA A 342 -0.53 20.31 -11.94
CA ALA A 342 0.53 20.39 -10.93
C ALA A 342 0.03 21.25 -9.75
N ILE A 343 -0.15 20.61 -8.61
CA ILE A 343 -0.77 21.17 -7.41
C ILE A 343 0.26 22.07 -6.69
N THR A 344 0.03 23.38 -6.59
CA THR A 344 0.89 24.28 -5.78
C THR A 344 0.96 23.81 -4.32
N ALA A 345 1.99 24.14 -3.52
CA ALA A 345 2.06 23.73 -2.11
C ALA A 345 0.78 24.10 -1.32
N VAL A 346 0.18 25.26 -1.62
CA VAL A 346 -1.11 25.68 -1.05
C VAL A 346 -2.27 24.81 -1.56
N GLN A 347 -2.34 24.54 -2.87
CA GLN A 347 -3.34 23.60 -3.42
C GLN A 347 -3.09 22.15 -2.96
N HIS A 348 -1.85 21.79 -2.60
CA HIS A 348 -1.43 20.46 -2.20
C HIS A 348 -1.83 20.23 -0.77
N ARG A 349 -1.51 21.18 0.12
CA ARG A 349 -2.09 21.24 1.45
C ARG A 349 -3.61 21.26 1.38
N ALA A 350 -4.22 22.06 0.49
CA ALA A 350 -5.67 22.06 0.33
C ALA A 350 -6.22 20.69 -0.12
N SER A 351 -5.57 20.03 -1.08
CA SER A 351 -5.93 18.68 -1.55
C SER A 351 -5.72 17.60 -0.49
N MET A 352 -4.66 17.71 0.32
CA MET A 352 -4.36 16.80 1.42
C MET A 352 -5.31 17.03 2.58
N MET A 353 -5.64 18.29 2.89
CA MET A 353 -6.69 18.65 3.83
C MET A 353 -8.05 18.11 3.38
N ASP A 354 -8.37 18.21 2.09
CA ASP A 354 -9.60 17.65 1.51
C ASP A 354 -9.59 16.10 1.57
N ALA A 355 -8.44 15.47 1.31
CA ALA A 355 -8.29 14.03 1.45
C ALA A 355 -8.33 13.56 2.92
N LEU A 356 -7.85 14.36 3.88
CA LEU A 356 -7.95 14.12 5.32
C LEU A 356 -9.40 14.22 5.80
N ARG A 357 -10.14 15.21 5.27
CA ARG A 357 -11.56 15.42 5.58
C ARG A 357 -12.42 14.24 5.11
N PHE A 358 -13.56 14.09 5.76
CA PHE A 358 -14.66 13.22 5.36
C PHE A 358 -15.98 13.88 5.79
N ASP A 359 -17.08 13.60 5.09
CA ASP A 359 -18.33 14.38 5.21
C ASP A 359 -18.94 14.37 6.62
N GLN A 360 -18.67 13.33 7.41
CA GLN A 360 -19.27 13.08 8.71
C GLN A 360 -18.45 13.59 9.92
N LEU A 361 -17.35 14.31 9.68
CA LEU A 361 -16.36 14.72 10.70
C LEU A 361 -16.97 15.35 11.98
N GLU A 362 -18.02 16.16 11.82
CA GLU A 362 -18.75 16.85 12.91
C GLU A 362 -20.20 16.38 13.05
N SER A 363 -20.62 15.37 12.26
CA SER A 363 -22.02 14.94 12.12
C SER A 363 -22.63 14.54 13.47
N ARG A 364 -21.88 13.75 14.26
CA ARG A 364 -22.33 13.28 15.57
C ARG A 364 -22.52 14.44 16.55
N GLN A 365 -21.52 15.30 16.67
CA GLN A 365 -21.56 16.48 17.54
C GLN A 365 -22.74 17.41 17.17
N ALA A 366 -22.96 17.66 15.87
CA ALA A 366 -24.05 18.50 15.38
C ALA A 366 -25.44 17.91 15.69
N THR A 367 -25.57 16.59 15.67
CA THR A 367 -26.84 15.89 15.93
C THR A 367 -27.21 15.87 17.42
N ILE A 368 -26.23 15.83 18.33
CA ILE A 368 -26.49 15.87 19.78
C ILE A 368 -27.24 17.16 20.14
N LYS A 369 -28.38 17.03 20.83
CA LYS A 369 -29.16 18.19 21.29
C LYS A 369 -28.32 18.99 22.31
N PRO A 370 -28.30 20.34 22.22
CA PRO A 370 -27.69 21.17 23.25
C PRO A 370 -28.28 20.85 24.63
N ALA A 371 -27.45 20.99 25.67
CA ALA A 371 -27.92 20.89 27.04
C ALA A 371 -29.09 21.86 27.27
N HIS A 372 -30.06 21.46 28.08
CA HIS A 372 -31.14 22.35 28.47
C HIS A 372 -30.54 23.56 29.22
N ALA A 373 -31.09 24.76 29.05
CA ALA A 373 -30.45 26.03 29.45
C ALA A 373 -29.99 26.14 30.93
N LYS A 374 -30.43 25.21 31.79
CA LYS A 374 -30.13 25.15 33.22
C LYS A 374 -29.47 23.84 33.67
N THR A 375 -29.01 22.99 32.74
CA THR A 375 -28.35 21.71 33.06
C THR A 375 -26.86 21.76 32.73
N CYS A 376 -26.09 20.81 33.24
CA CYS A 376 -24.64 20.60 33.04
C CYS A 376 -23.70 21.66 33.65
N LYS A 377 -24.23 22.80 34.11
CA LYS A 377 -23.42 23.93 34.64
C LYS A 377 -22.54 23.56 35.83
N TRP A 378 -23.02 22.65 36.67
CA TRP A 378 -22.30 22.19 37.87
C TRP A 378 -20.96 21.53 37.55
N LEU A 379 -20.75 21.00 36.33
CA LEU A 379 -19.47 20.41 35.92
C LEU A 379 -18.33 21.43 36.04
N LEU A 380 -18.60 22.69 35.71
CA LEU A 380 -17.59 23.76 35.71
C LEU A 380 -17.12 24.13 37.12
N GLU A 381 -17.89 23.74 38.15
CA GLU A 381 -17.61 24.01 39.56
C GLU A 381 -17.02 22.77 40.26
N LYS A 382 -16.89 21.63 39.56
CA LYS A 382 -16.36 20.39 40.15
C LYS A 382 -14.85 20.43 40.23
N GLN A 383 -14.33 19.98 41.38
CA GLN A 383 -12.91 20.02 41.68
C GLN A 383 -12.09 19.26 40.62
N GLU A 384 -12.54 18.09 40.20
CA GLU A 384 -11.86 17.27 39.18
C GLU A 384 -11.78 17.98 37.82
N TYR A 385 -12.80 18.78 37.45
CA TYR A 385 -12.79 19.54 36.20
C TYR A 385 -11.94 20.80 36.31
N VAL A 386 -11.98 21.48 37.46
CA VAL A 386 -11.18 22.68 37.74
C VAL A 386 -9.70 22.33 37.82
N ASP A 387 -9.33 21.28 38.55
CA ASP A 387 -7.96 20.78 38.68
C ASP A 387 -7.42 20.33 37.32
N TRP A 388 -8.24 19.61 36.54
CA TRP A 388 -7.87 19.21 35.18
C TRP A 388 -7.50 20.42 34.31
N LEU A 389 -8.17 21.56 34.50
CA LEU A 389 -7.87 22.77 33.73
C LEU A 389 -6.68 23.58 34.29
N ASP A 390 -6.27 23.34 35.54
CA ASP A 390 -5.21 24.08 36.21
C ASP A 390 -3.81 23.61 35.76
N SER A 391 -3.00 24.55 35.31
CA SER A 391 -1.62 24.30 34.89
C SER A 391 -0.73 23.78 36.03
N ASN A 392 -1.04 24.12 37.28
CA ASN A 392 -0.26 23.69 38.44
C ASN A 392 -0.46 22.20 38.76
N HIS A 393 -1.67 21.68 38.53
CA HIS A 393 -2.02 20.28 38.76
C HIS A 393 -1.73 19.39 37.53
N PHE A 394 -1.41 19.99 36.38
CA PHE A 394 -1.14 19.28 35.12
C PHE A 394 -0.16 18.09 35.22
N PRO A 395 0.98 18.17 35.95
CA PRO A 395 1.90 17.03 36.07
C PRO A 395 1.31 15.82 36.81
N GLU A 396 0.32 16.03 37.69
CA GLU A 396 -0.27 15.00 38.55
C GLU A 396 -1.18 14.06 37.75
N HIS A 397 -2.00 14.63 36.87
CA HIS A 397 -2.96 13.90 36.04
C HIS A 397 -2.55 13.85 34.57
N ARG A 398 -1.37 14.39 34.22
CA ARG A 398 -0.77 14.42 32.86
C ARG A 398 -1.72 14.90 31.76
N GLY A 399 -2.65 15.79 32.10
CA GLY A 399 -3.65 16.32 31.19
C GLY A 399 -4.89 15.44 30.95
N PHE A 400 -5.09 14.35 31.69
CA PHE A 400 -6.21 13.41 31.46
C PHE A 400 -7.38 13.59 32.44
N LEU A 401 -8.60 13.63 31.90
CA LEU A 401 -9.87 13.53 32.63
C LEU A 401 -10.76 12.49 31.96
N TRP A 402 -11.37 11.58 32.74
CA TRP A 402 -12.29 10.57 32.22
C TRP A 402 -13.67 10.68 32.89
N ILE A 403 -14.69 11.01 32.09
CA ILE A 403 -16.09 11.01 32.51
C ILE A 403 -16.74 9.65 32.17
N LYS A 404 -17.06 8.86 33.20
CA LYS A 404 -17.73 7.55 33.06
C LYS A 404 -19.20 7.63 33.46
N GLY A 405 -20.00 6.71 32.94
CA GLY A 405 -21.38 6.54 33.41
C GLY A 405 -22.28 5.64 32.58
N LYS A 406 -23.50 5.42 33.05
CA LYS A 406 -24.49 4.51 32.43
C LYS A 406 -24.85 4.87 30.99
N ALA A 407 -25.34 3.89 30.23
CA ALA A 407 -25.89 4.12 28.89
C ALA A 407 -27.09 5.08 28.96
N GLY A 408 -27.12 6.12 28.12
CA GLY A 408 -28.20 7.11 28.11
C GLY A 408 -28.22 8.07 29.31
N SER A 409 -27.17 8.13 30.14
CA SER A 409 -27.09 9.03 31.29
C SER A 409 -26.86 10.50 30.92
N GLY A 410 -26.47 10.82 29.68
CA GLY A 410 -26.24 12.20 29.22
C GLY A 410 -24.79 12.61 29.05
N LYS A 411 -23.84 11.66 29.07
CA LYS A 411 -22.40 11.92 28.85
C LYS A 411 -22.10 12.75 27.60
N SER A 412 -22.62 12.36 26.43
CA SER A 412 -22.39 13.11 25.19
C SER A 412 -22.98 14.54 25.22
N THR A 413 -24.09 14.74 25.95
CA THR A 413 -24.66 16.08 26.19
C THR A 413 -23.75 16.90 27.10
N MET A 414 -23.19 16.29 28.14
CA MET A 414 -22.21 16.91 29.05
C MET A 414 -20.91 17.27 28.31
N MET A 415 -20.36 16.35 27.51
CA MET A 415 -19.16 16.57 26.70
C MET A 415 -19.37 17.69 25.68
N LYS A 416 -20.53 17.74 25.01
CA LYS A 416 -20.88 18.85 24.12
C LYS A 416 -20.99 20.17 24.87
N PHE A 417 -21.56 20.18 26.08
CA PHE A 417 -21.62 21.38 26.91
C PHE A 417 -20.22 21.86 27.31
N ALA A 418 -19.36 20.96 27.80
CA ALA A 418 -17.99 21.28 28.19
C ALA A 418 -17.16 21.81 27.00
N PHE A 419 -17.28 21.17 25.83
CA PHE A 419 -16.66 21.63 24.59
C PHE A 419 -17.09 23.05 24.21
N LEU A 420 -18.42 23.31 24.16
CA LEU A 420 -18.95 24.63 23.78
C LEU A 420 -18.53 25.72 24.79
N GLN A 421 -18.49 25.38 26.08
CA GLN A 421 -18.05 26.30 27.12
C GLN A 421 -16.55 26.61 26.98
N ALA A 422 -15.71 25.60 26.76
CA ALA A 422 -14.28 25.78 26.58
C ALA A 422 -13.99 26.61 25.32
N ASP A 423 -14.61 26.29 24.19
CA ASP A 423 -14.40 27.03 22.93
C ASP A 423 -14.86 28.50 23.02
N ALA A 424 -15.85 28.81 23.88
CA ALA A 424 -16.36 30.16 24.08
C ALA A 424 -15.61 31.00 25.14
N THR A 425 -14.93 30.37 26.11
CA THR A 425 -14.37 31.07 27.27
C THR A 425 -12.86 31.04 27.39
N MET A 426 -12.21 30.09 26.71
CA MET A 426 -10.75 29.98 26.75
C MET A 426 -10.09 31.12 25.96
N ASP A 427 -8.87 31.46 26.36
CA ASP A 427 -8.07 32.51 25.72
C ASP A 427 -7.65 32.12 24.29
N ALA A 428 -7.17 33.11 23.53
CA ALA A 428 -6.82 32.92 22.12
C ALA A 428 -5.65 31.93 21.90
N ASP A 429 -4.79 31.70 22.89
CA ASP A 429 -3.66 30.78 22.82
C ASP A 429 -4.05 29.32 23.15
N THR A 430 -5.27 29.11 23.65
CA THR A 430 -5.86 27.79 23.87
C THR A 430 -6.70 27.34 22.66
N LYS A 431 -6.38 26.18 22.07
CA LYS A 431 -7.14 25.59 20.95
C LYS A 431 -7.96 24.38 21.42
N VAL A 432 -9.26 24.44 21.22
CA VAL A 432 -10.19 23.36 21.58
C VAL A 432 -10.54 22.53 20.34
N VAL A 433 -10.42 21.20 20.41
CA VAL A 433 -10.81 20.27 19.33
C VAL A 433 -11.65 19.13 19.90
N SER A 434 -12.44 18.45 19.07
CA SER A 434 -13.25 17.34 19.58
C SER A 434 -13.55 16.25 18.57
N PHE A 435 -13.80 15.04 19.04
CA PHE A 435 -14.35 13.95 18.24
C PHE A 435 -15.38 13.17 19.04
N PHE A 436 -16.50 12.84 18.42
CA PHE A 436 -17.59 12.11 19.05
C PHE A 436 -17.83 10.83 18.26
N PHE A 437 -17.48 9.68 18.85
CA PHE A 437 -17.73 8.39 18.21
C PHE A 437 -19.23 8.19 17.99
N ASN A 438 -19.56 7.50 16.90
CA ASN A 438 -20.94 7.19 16.54
C ASN A 438 -21.02 5.76 15.99
N ALA A 439 -21.37 4.81 16.87
CA ALA A 439 -21.57 3.41 16.49
C ALA A 439 -22.67 3.20 15.43
N ARG A 440 -23.57 4.19 15.27
CA ARG A 440 -24.66 4.21 14.25
C ARG A 440 -24.25 4.90 12.94
N GLY A 441 -23.05 5.45 12.88
CA GLY A 441 -22.52 6.20 11.74
C GLY A 441 -21.81 5.31 10.72
N ASP A 442 -21.12 5.96 9.78
CA ASP A 442 -20.26 5.28 8.80
C ASP A 442 -18.97 4.73 9.44
N ASP A 443 -18.19 3.93 8.71
CA ASP A 443 -17.00 3.23 9.24
C ASP A 443 -15.94 4.18 9.85
N LEU A 444 -15.81 5.40 9.34
CA LEU A 444 -14.93 6.41 9.92
C LEU A 444 -15.48 7.05 11.21
N GLU A 445 -16.79 7.10 11.43
CA GLU A 445 -17.37 7.69 12.65
C GLU A 445 -17.22 6.80 13.89
N LYS A 446 -16.94 5.50 13.68
CA LYS A 446 -16.78 4.49 14.75
C LYS A 446 -15.36 3.91 14.85
N SER A 447 -14.38 4.47 14.15
CA SER A 447 -12.99 4.00 14.16
C SER A 447 -12.01 5.08 14.63
N THR A 448 -10.90 4.65 15.22
CA THR A 448 -9.82 5.55 15.66
C THR A 448 -9.16 6.26 14.48
N LEU A 449 -9.20 5.64 13.30
CA LEU A 449 -8.72 6.26 12.06
C LEU A 449 -9.50 7.54 11.73
N GLY A 450 -10.83 7.50 11.81
CA GLY A 450 -11.65 8.71 11.60
C GLY A 450 -11.47 9.74 12.70
N MET A 451 -11.24 9.30 13.95
CA MET A 451 -10.89 10.19 15.06
C MET A 451 -9.61 10.98 14.78
N TYR A 452 -8.50 10.31 14.46
CA TYR A 452 -7.23 11.00 14.19
C TYR A 452 -7.32 11.95 13.01
N ARG A 453 -8.00 11.55 11.93
CA ARG A 453 -8.25 12.43 10.78
C ARG A 453 -9.03 13.69 11.20
N SER A 454 -10.09 13.52 11.98
CA SER A 454 -10.91 14.63 12.47
C SER A 454 -10.13 15.60 13.36
N LEU A 455 -9.40 15.07 14.35
CA LEU A 455 -8.60 15.88 15.28
C LEU A 455 -7.51 16.65 14.54
N LEU A 456 -6.82 16.00 13.59
CA LEU A 456 -5.80 16.66 12.77
C LEU A 456 -6.40 17.76 11.90
N VAL A 457 -7.51 17.50 11.20
CA VAL A 457 -8.18 18.53 10.38
C VAL A 457 -8.52 19.76 11.23
N GLN A 458 -9.17 19.57 12.38
CA GLN A 458 -9.52 20.68 13.27
C GLN A 458 -8.29 21.43 13.79
N LEU A 459 -7.24 20.71 14.17
CA LEU A 459 -6.01 21.31 14.66
C LEU A 459 -5.29 22.11 13.57
N LEU A 460 -5.16 21.54 12.37
CA LEU A 460 -4.51 22.16 11.21
C LEU A 460 -5.31 23.34 10.64
N GLU A 461 -6.63 23.37 10.82
CA GLU A 461 -7.47 24.51 10.49
C GLU A 461 -7.34 25.64 11.51
N LYS A 462 -7.34 25.32 12.81
CA LYS A 462 -7.17 26.29 13.89
C LYS A 462 -5.73 26.83 13.97
N LEU A 463 -4.74 26.08 13.47
CA LEU A 463 -3.32 26.42 13.42
C LEU A 463 -2.74 26.19 12.01
N PRO A 464 -3.01 27.08 11.03
CA PRO A 464 -2.61 26.91 9.63
C PRO A 464 -1.11 26.71 9.39
N GLU A 465 -0.26 27.23 10.29
CA GLU A 465 1.20 27.04 10.26
C GLU A 465 1.61 25.56 10.36
N LEU A 466 0.81 24.73 11.04
CA LEU A 466 1.05 23.29 11.16
C LEU A 466 0.75 22.55 9.84
N GLN A 467 0.01 23.15 8.89
CA GLN A 467 -0.26 22.54 7.58
C GLN A 467 1.01 22.31 6.77
N THR A 468 2.12 22.98 7.13
CA THR A 468 3.45 22.70 6.57
C THR A 468 3.89 21.24 6.78
N LEU A 469 3.39 20.56 7.82
CA LEU A 469 3.63 19.14 8.05
C LEU A 469 3.06 18.25 6.94
N LEU A 470 2.03 18.70 6.23
CA LEU A 470 1.46 17.97 5.10
C LEU A 470 2.33 18.04 3.84
N ASP A 471 3.30 18.95 3.78
CA ASP A 471 4.26 19.01 2.67
C ASP A 471 5.27 17.86 2.71
N GLU A 472 5.49 17.26 3.88
CA GLU A 472 6.35 16.09 4.04
C GLU A 472 5.71 14.82 3.44
N LEU A 473 4.43 14.88 3.07
CA LEU A 473 3.67 13.74 2.59
C LEU A 473 3.57 13.76 1.04
N ASP A 474 4.19 12.79 0.36
CA ASP A 474 4.22 12.65 -1.11
C ASP A 474 3.02 11.86 -1.70
N PRO A 475 2.05 12.50 -2.39
CA PRO A 475 0.83 11.86 -2.90
C PRO A 475 1.06 10.69 -3.86
N LYS A 476 2.27 10.54 -4.43
CA LYS A 476 2.56 9.53 -5.46
C LYS A 476 2.96 8.16 -4.91
N ARG A 477 3.14 8.03 -3.59
CA ARG A 477 3.60 6.78 -2.95
C ARG A 477 2.49 5.85 -2.47
N TRP A 478 1.22 6.25 -2.55
CA TRP A 478 0.18 5.60 -1.74
C TRP A 478 -0.99 5.04 -2.56
N ASP A 479 -1.35 3.82 -2.20
CA ASP A 479 -2.37 2.97 -2.81
C ASP A 479 -3.70 3.73 -2.96
N GLU A 480 -4.38 3.56 -4.10
CA GLU A 480 -5.58 4.32 -4.52
C GLU A 480 -6.80 4.16 -3.59
N LYS A 481 -6.68 3.40 -2.48
CA LYS A 481 -7.79 3.07 -1.59
C LYS A 481 -7.84 3.92 -0.31
N TYR A 482 -6.71 4.16 0.39
CA TYR A 482 -6.67 4.99 1.62
C TYR A 482 -5.24 5.53 1.88
N PRO A 483 -4.94 6.82 1.61
CA PRO A 483 -3.60 7.39 1.86
C PRO A 483 -3.31 7.65 3.35
N TRP A 484 -4.28 7.45 4.24
CA TRP A 484 -4.20 7.79 5.67
C TRP A 484 -4.22 6.52 6.53
N GLY A 485 -3.05 5.96 6.84
CA GLY A 485 -2.90 4.89 7.83
C GLY A 485 -2.67 5.43 9.24
N HIS A 486 -2.93 4.62 10.27
CA HIS A 486 -2.75 4.98 11.68
C HIS A 486 -1.36 5.54 11.98
N GLU A 487 -0.29 4.89 11.49
CA GLU A 487 1.10 5.29 11.72
C GLU A 487 1.37 6.74 11.26
N ILE A 488 0.88 7.10 10.07
CA ILE A 488 1.09 8.43 9.47
C ILE A 488 0.33 9.49 10.29
N LEU A 489 -0.93 9.23 10.62
CA LEU A 489 -1.76 10.18 11.36
C LEU A 489 -1.22 10.40 12.78
N GLN A 490 -0.82 9.32 13.47
CA GLN A 490 -0.19 9.41 14.78
C GLN A 490 1.13 10.20 14.74
N HIS A 491 1.95 10.00 13.70
CA HIS A 491 3.18 10.75 13.49
C HIS A 491 2.93 12.25 13.29
N ILE A 492 1.99 12.62 12.41
CA ILE A 492 1.64 14.03 12.17
C ILE A 492 1.08 14.68 13.43
N LEU A 493 0.23 13.96 14.19
CA LEU A 493 -0.33 14.46 15.43
C LEU A 493 0.75 14.67 16.49
N ARG A 494 1.68 13.72 16.67
CA ARG A 494 2.82 13.87 17.58
C ARG A 494 3.68 15.09 17.21
N LYS A 495 4.03 15.24 15.93
CA LYS A 495 4.76 16.42 15.44
C LYS A 495 3.99 17.72 15.66
N SER A 496 2.69 17.71 15.41
CA SER A 496 1.83 18.89 15.60
C SER A 496 1.84 19.36 17.06
N ILE A 497 1.74 18.43 18.02
CA ILE A 497 1.84 18.76 19.45
C ILE A 497 3.24 19.28 19.81
N SER A 498 4.31 18.69 19.28
CA SER A 498 5.69 19.15 19.56
C SER A 498 6.00 20.57 19.07
N LEU A 499 5.26 21.06 18.08
CA LEU A 499 5.42 22.40 17.49
C LEU A 499 4.51 23.46 18.13
N LEU A 500 3.78 23.11 19.19
CA LEU A 500 2.97 24.05 19.95
C LEU A 500 3.89 24.92 20.82
N SER A 501 4.37 26.04 20.27
CA SER A 501 5.27 27.01 20.92
C SER A 501 4.66 27.73 22.13
N GLY A 502 4.37 27.01 23.23
CA GLY A 502 3.76 27.55 24.45
C GLY A 502 2.23 27.68 24.41
N ARG A 503 1.57 27.11 23.39
CA ARG A 503 0.11 27.10 23.25
C ARG A 503 -0.51 25.87 23.91
N ARG A 504 -1.73 26.03 24.41
CA ARG A 504 -2.49 24.95 25.04
C ARG A 504 -3.45 24.33 24.04
N VAL A 505 -3.58 22.99 24.06
CA VAL A 505 -4.62 22.28 23.30
C VAL A 505 -5.50 21.49 24.26
N ILE A 506 -6.81 21.62 24.09
CA ILE A 506 -7.83 20.86 24.83
C ILE A 506 -8.60 19.98 23.84
N CYS A 507 -8.62 18.68 24.07
CA CYS A 507 -9.25 17.70 23.22
C CYS A 507 -10.39 16.99 23.96
N PHE A 508 -11.59 16.99 23.39
CA PHE A 508 -12.74 16.24 23.90
C PHE A 508 -13.01 15.02 23.01
N ILE A 509 -12.88 13.82 23.55
CA ILE A 509 -13.13 12.56 22.83
C ILE A 509 -14.28 11.83 23.54
N ASP A 510 -15.45 11.81 22.91
CA ASP A 510 -16.70 11.28 23.49
C ASP A 510 -17.03 9.88 22.97
N ALA A 511 -17.61 9.06 23.85
CA ALA A 511 -18.18 7.74 23.56
C ALA A 511 -17.17 6.69 23.09
N LEU A 512 -16.05 6.52 23.81
CA LEU A 512 -15.02 5.54 23.48
C LEU A 512 -15.57 4.10 23.42
N ASP A 513 -16.63 3.80 24.17
CA ASP A 513 -17.33 2.50 24.12
C ASP A 513 -18.09 2.23 22.81
N GLU A 514 -18.21 3.22 21.93
CA GLU A 514 -18.79 3.10 20.59
C GLU A 514 -17.74 2.76 19.50
N CYS A 515 -16.48 2.51 19.89
CA CYS A 515 -15.38 2.06 19.03
C CYS A 515 -14.89 0.66 19.45
N GLU A 516 -14.26 -0.08 18.54
CA GLU A 516 -13.72 -1.42 18.81
C GLU A 516 -12.67 -1.38 19.94
N GLU A 517 -12.81 -2.31 20.90
CA GLU A 517 -12.05 -2.27 22.16
C GLU A 517 -10.52 -2.30 21.94
N GLU A 518 -10.04 -3.11 21.00
CA GLU A 518 -8.60 -3.19 20.67
C GLU A 518 -8.06 -1.88 20.09
N GLU A 519 -8.85 -1.20 19.24
CA GLU A 519 -8.48 0.11 18.70
C GLU A 519 -8.43 1.16 19.81
N VAL A 520 -9.41 1.16 20.71
CA VAL A 520 -9.47 2.12 21.83
C VAL A 520 -8.27 1.97 22.76
N ARG A 521 -7.89 0.73 23.13
CA ARG A 521 -6.71 0.49 23.97
C ARG A 521 -5.43 1.05 23.33
N THR A 522 -5.20 0.69 22.07
CA THR A 522 -4.05 1.18 21.29
C THR A 522 -4.05 2.71 21.18
N MET A 523 -5.22 3.31 21.01
CA MET A 523 -5.38 4.75 20.95
C MET A 523 -5.08 5.43 22.29
N VAL A 524 -5.59 4.91 23.41
CA VAL A 524 -5.33 5.45 24.75
C VAL A 524 -3.84 5.37 25.07
N ASP A 525 -3.18 4.25 24.80
CA ASP A 525 -1.73 4.08 24.99
C ASP A 525 -0.93 5.15 24.21
N PHE A 526 -1.32 5.39 22.95
CA PHE A 526 -0.70 6.42 22.13
C PHE A 526 -0.91 7.83 22.69
N ILE A 527 -2.13 8.17 23.12
CA ILE A 527 -2.43 9.50 23.67
C ILE A 527 -1.71 9.69 25.01
N GLN A 528 -1.60 8.66 25.87
CA GLN A 528 -0.79 8.72 27.10
C GLN A 528 0.68 9.02 26.79
N SER A 529 1.27 8.30 25.83
CA SER A 529 2.64 8.59 25.34
C SER A 529 2.77 10.03 24.80
N LEU A 530 1.72 10.55 24.17
CA LEU A 530 1.68 11.93 23.66
C LEU A 530 1.64 12.95 24.81
N GLY A 531 0.88 12.68 25.88
CA GLY A 531 0.86 13.50 27.09
C GLY A 531 2.22 13.56 27.79
N GLU A 532 2.92 12.41 27.90
CA GLU A 532 4.30 12.36 28.42
C GLU A 532 5.26 13.18 27.56
N HIS A 533 5.16 13.06 26.24
CA HIS A 533 5.96 13.85 25.31
C HIS A 533 5.67 15.36 25.42
N ALA A 534 4.40 15.73 25.61
CA ALA A 534 4.00 17.12 25.81
C ALA A 534 4.65 17.72 27.08
N ILE A 535 4.68 16.97 28.19
CA ILE A 535 5.38 17.37 29.41
C ILE A 535 6.87 17.61 29.13
N SER A 536 7.54 16.69 28.42
CA SER A 536 8.97 16.84 28.09
C SER A 536 9.28 18.05 27.19
N SER A 537 8.28 18.51 26.43
CA SER A 537 8.38 19.63 25.50
C SER A 537 7.83 20.93 26.09
N SER A 538 7.45 20.94 27.37
CA SER A 538 6.78 22.07 28.05
C SER A 538 5.49 22.54 27.35
N VAL A 539 4.74 21.61 26.76
CA VAL A 539 3.46 21.84 26.08
C VAL A 539 2.30 21.33 26.95
N GLN A 540 1.22 22.09 27.00
CA GLN A 540 0.01 21.71 27.74
C GLN A 540 -1.03 21.06 26.82
N PHE A 541 -1.06 19.73 26.82
CA PHE A 541 -2.02 18.92 26.06
C PHE A 541 -3.02 18.25 27.00
N HIS A 542 -4.28 18.69 26.96
CA HIS A 542 -5.35 18.21 27.83
C HIS A 542 -6.34 17.36 27.03
N VAL A 543 -6.72 16.21 27.56
CA VAL A 543 -7.69 15.30 26.92
C VAL A 543 -8.77 14.91 27.93
N CYS A 544 -10.02 15.09 27.53
CA CYS A 544 -11.19 14.62 28.25
C CYS A 544 -11.86 13.48 27.48
N PHE A 545 -11.92 12.31 28.11
CA PHE A 545 -12.56 11.12 27.58
C PHE A 545 -13.97 10.93 28.16
N SER A 546 -14.88 10.36 27.38
CA SER A 546 -16.14 9.85 27.90
C SER A 546 -16.41 8.41 27.47
N SER A 547 -16.90 7.57 28.39
CA SER A 547 -17.30 6.20 28.06
C SER A 547 -18.33 5.63 29.02
N ARG A 548 -18.88 4.47 28.67
CA ARG A 548 -19.51 3.57 29.65
C ARG A 548 -18.45 2.95 30.59
N HIS A 549 -18.92 2.28 31.64
CA HIS A 549 -18.08 1.53 32.59
C HIS A 549 -17.32 0.37 31.95
N TYR A 550 -17.83 -0.16 30.84
CA TYR A 550 -17.22 -1.21 30.04
C TYR A 550 -16.95 -0.66 28.62
N PRO A 551 -15.80 -0.97 27.99
CA PRO A 551 -14.71 -1.81 28.48
C PRO A 551 -13.89 -1.16 29.61
N HIS A 552 -13.31 -1.98 30.49
CA HIS A 552 -12.45 -1.49 31.57
C HIS A 552 -11.06 -1.17 31.02
N ILE A 553 -10.81 0.11 30.80
CA ILE A 553 -9.52 0.63 30.37
C ILE A 553 -8.96 1.46 31.52
N ALA A 554 -7.73 1.15 31.93
CA ALA A 554 -7.01 1.86 32.97
C ALA A 554 -6.18 3.00 32.36
N ILE A 555 -6.13 4.15 33.03
CA ILE A 555 -5.17 5.22 32.74
C ILE A 555 -4.29 5.33 33.97
N ASP A 556 -2.97 5.36 33.78
CA ASP A 556 -2.01 5.35 34.89
C ASP A 556 -2.05 6.64 35.72
N ASN A 557 -2.28 7.79 35.08
CA ASN A 557 -2.32 9.10 35.73
C ASN A 557 -3.43 9.94 35.06
N GLY A 558 -4.59 10.06 35.70
CA GLY A 558 -5.73 10.81 35.19
C GLY A 558 -6.83 10.95 36.24
N LEU A 559 -7.64 12.01 36.11
CA LEU A 559 -8.79 12.26 36.98
C LEU A 559 -10.00 11.47 36.46
N GLU A 560 -10.85 10.95 37.36
CA GLU A 560 -12.05 10.20 36.99
C GLU A 560 -13.30 10.82 37.63
N LEU A 561 -14.36 10.97 36.85
CA LEU A 561 -15.66 11.44 37.31
C LEU A 561 -16.76 10.48 36.85
N ILE A 562 -17.48 9.88 37.81
CA ILE A 562 -18.64 9.02 37.53
C ILE A 562 -19.91 9.86 37.57
N LEU A 563 -20.59 9.99 36.43
CA LEU A 563 -21.67 10.96 36.22
C LEU A 563 -22.89 10.70 37.11
N GLU A 564 -23.34 9.44 37.24
CA GLU A 564 -24.52 9.10 38.05
C GLU A 564 -24.34 9.28 39.56
N ASP A 565 -23.11 9.36 40.05
CA ASP A 565 -22.80 9.55 41.47
C ASP A 565 -22.78 11.05 41.86
N GLN A 566 -22.95 11.94 40.90
CA GLN A 566 -22.90 13.38 41.12
C GLN A 566 -24.28 13.95 41.48
N GLU A 567 -24.38 14.63 42.62
CA GLU A 567 -25.61 15.33 43.05
C GLU A 567 -26.09 16.34 42.01
N GLY A 568 -25.17 17.06 41.36
CA GLY A 568 -25.49 18.01 40.29
C GLY A 568 -26.18 17.35 39.08
N HIS A 569 -25.89 16.07 38.80
CA HIS A 569 -26.55 15.31 37.75
C HIS A 569 -28.00 14.97 38.12
N ALA A 570 -28.24 14.59 39.37
CA ALA A 570 -29.59 14.36 39.88
C ALA A 570 -30.44 15.65 39.84
N ASP A 571 -29.84 16.79 40.20
CA ASP A 571 -30.46 18.10 40.12
C ASP A 571 -30.86 18.47 38.69
N ASP A 572 -30.03 18.14 37.70
CA ASP A 572 -30.32 18.41 36.29
C ASP A 572 -31.57 17.66 35.80
N ILE A 573 -31.75 16.42 36.25
CA ILE A 573 -32.97 15.64 35.99
C ILE A 573 -34.18 16.36 36.61
N THR A 574 -34.08 16.81 37.86
CA THR A 574 -35.17 17.56 38.52
C THR A 574 -35.49 18.87 37.79
N ARG A 575 -34.47 19.61 37.35
CA ARG A 575 -34.64 20.87 36.58
C ARG A 575 -35.35 20.62 35.27
N TYR A 576 -34.99 19.56 34.54
CA TYR A 576 -35.65 19.18 33.29
C TYR A 576 -37.11 18.77 33.52
N LEU A 577 -37.40 17.96 34.56
CA LEU A 577 -38.77 17.57 34.89
C LEU A 577 -39.67 18.77 35.23
N ARG A 578 -39.12 19.81 35.86
CA ARG A 578 -39.85 21.03 36.16
C ARG A 578 -40.15 21.88 34.91
N SER A 579 -39.30 21.83 33.88
CA SER A 579 -39.51 22.58 32.64
C SER A 579 -40.38 21.85 31.61
N GLU A 580 -40.15 20.56 31.38
CA GLU A 580 -40.75 19.83 30.25
C GLU A 580 -42.04 19.06 30.59
N LEU A 581 -42.27 18.70 31.86
CA LEU A 581 -43.48 17.97 32.27
C LEU A 581 -44.63 18.95 32.57
N LYS A 582 -45.68 18.92 31.73
CA LYS A 582 -46.73 19.94 31.66
C LYS A 582 -47.87 19.82 32.70
N ILE A 583 -47.64 19.09 33.80
CA ILE A 583 -48.69 18.72 34.78
C ILE A 583 -48.95 19.78 35.89
N GLY A 584 -48.38 20.98 35.77
CA GLY A 584 -48.56 22.07 36.74
C GLY A 584 -47.74 21.93 38.04
N ARG A 585 -48.08 22.68 39.09
CA ARG A 585 -47.31 22.79 40.37
C ARG A 585 -48.09 22.29 41.61
N SER A 586 -49.02 21.36 41.45
CA SER A 586 -49.77 20.80 42.58
C SER A 586 -48.90 19.83 43.40
N LYS A 587 -49.29 19.55 44.66
CA LYS A 587 -48.63 18.52 45.48
C LYS A 587 -48.59 17.15 44.77
N GLN A 588 -49.67 16.77 44.11
CA GLN A 588 -49.72 15.53 43.30
C GLN A 588 -48.76 15.57 42.11
N ALA A 589 -48.56 16.73 41.49
CA ALA A 589 -47.58 16.87 40.42
C ALA A 589 -46.14 16.70 40.91
N ASP A 590 -45.84 17.18 42.11
CA ASP A 590 -44.51 17.01 42.72
C ASP A 590 -44.26 15.56 43.15
N ASP A 591 -45.27 14.87 43.71
CA ASP A 591 -45.19 13.42 43.98
C ASP A 591 -44.87 12.62 42.69
N ILE A 592 -45.52 12.98 41.57
CA ILE A 592 -45.27 12.36 40.26
C ILE A 592 -43.84 12.64 39.78
N ARG A 593 -43.32 13.86 39.96
CA ARG A 593 -41.93 14.19 39.60
C ARG A 593 -40.92 13.38 40.41
N CYS A 594 -41.14 13.21 41.71
CA CYS A 594 -40.30 12.38 42.57
C CYS A 594 -40.33 10.90 42.14
N GLU A 595 -41.51 10.37 41.80
CA GLU A 595 -41.67 9.00 41.30
C GLU A 595 -40.92 8.78 39.96
N ILE A 596 -41.02 9.75 39.03
CA ILE A 596 -40.28 9.72 37.76
C ILE A 596 -38.77 9.78 38.01
N GLN A 597 -38.29 10.67 38.88
CA GLN A 597 -36.87 10.80 39.21
C GLN A 597 -36.29 9.50 39.79
N ALA A 598 -37.02 8.87 40.72
CA ALA A 598 -36.62 7.59 41.30
C ALA A 598 -36.57 6.47 40.25
N LYS A 599 -37.60 6.35 39.39
CA LYS A 599 -37.64 5.34 38.32
C LYS A 599 -36.57 5.55 37.25
N ALA A 600 -36.19 6.80 36.96
CA ALA A 600 -35.17 7.10 35.95
C ALA A 600 -33.78 6.58 36.34
N SER A 601 -33.49 6.46 37.64
CA SER A 601 -32.23 5.90 38.16
C SER A 601 -30.96 6.50 37.51
N GLY A 602 -30.98 7.80 37.20
CA GLY A 602 -29.87 8.53 36.57
C GLY A 602 -29.80 8.41 35.02
N ILE A 603 -30.72 7.68 34.38
CA ILE A 603 -30.78 7.50 32.92
C ILE A 603 -31.62 8.63 32.30
N PHE A 604 -30.95 9.66 31.78
CA PHE A 604 -31.59 10.83 31.19
C PHE A 604 -32.48 10.49 29.97
N LEU A 605 -32.06 9.53 29.13
CA LEU A 605 -32.84 9.08 27.97
C LEU A 605 -34.20 8.49 28.37
N TRP A 606 -34.23 7.67 29.42
CA TRP A 606 -35.48 7.11 29.96
C TRP A 606 -36.44 8.24 30.34
N MET A 607 -35.93 9.23 31.05
CA MET A 607 -36.70 10.39 31.49
C MET A 607 -37.25 11.19 30.29
N VAL A 608 -36.45 11.47 29.26
CA VAL A 608 -36.90 12.20 28.06
C VAL A 608 -38.05 11.46 27.36
N LEU A 609 -37.95 10.13 27.21
CA LEU A 609 -38.99 9.32 26.57
C LEU A 609 -40.27 9.28 27.41
N VAL A 610 -40.15 9.08 28.73
CA VAL A 610 -41.29 9.00 29.64
C VAL A 610 -42.01 10.34 29.76
N VAL A 611 -41.30 11.47 29.83
CA VAL A 611 -41.93 12.80 29.83
C VAL A 611 -42.78 13.02 28.58
N GLN A 612 -42.31 12.58 27.41
CA GLN A 612 -43.10 12.66 26.17
C GLN A 612 -44.35 11.77 26.19
N ILE A 613 -44.26 10.56 26.75
CA ILE A 613 -45.40 9.65 26.92
C ILE A 613 -46.43 10.25 27.87
N LEU A 614 -45.99 10.72 29.04
CA LEU A 614 -46.87 11.28 30.06
C LEU A 614 -47.50 12.60 29.64
N ASN A 615 -46.78 13.46 28.90
CA ASN A 615 -47.35 14.69 28.35
C ASN A 615 -48.50 14.39 27.36
N ARG A 616 -48.40 13.33 26.55
CA ARG A 616 -49.49 12.90 25.66
C ARG A 616 -50.69 12.37 26.43
N GLU A 617 -50.46 11.59 27.48
CA GLU A 617 -51.55 11.12 28.37
C GLU A 617 -52.19 12.27 29.15
N PHE A 618 -51.39 13.27 29.58
CA PHE A 618 -51.93 14.46 30.24
C PHE A 618 -52.85 15.26 29.32
N GLN A 619 -52.49 15.42 28.04
CA GLN A 619 -53.32 16.10 27.04
C GLN A 619 -54.69 15.42 26.85
N ARG A 620 -54.81 14.13 27.15
CA ARG A 620 -56.09 13.39 27.15
C ARG A 620 -56.95 13.65 28.40
N GLY A 621 -56.49 14.52 29.31
CA GLY A 621 -57.32 15.20 30.31
C GLY A 621 -57.53 14.48 31.65
N ARG A 622 -56.76 13.43 31.98
CA ARG A 622 -56.95 12.65 33.22
C ARG A 622 -55.65 12.43 34.00
N LEU A 623 -55.46 13.17 35.09
CA LEU A 623 -54.27 13.06 35.96
C LEU A 623 -54.14 11.67 36.62
N HIS A 624 -55.27 11.01 36.91
CA HIS A 624 -55.30 9.61 37.36
C HIS A 624 -54.81 8.63 36.30
N ALA A 625 -55.20 8.82 35.03
CA ALA A 625 -54.75 7.96 33.93
C ALA A 625 -53.23 8.12 33.71
N LEU A 626 -52.71 9.34 33.84
CA LEU A 626 -51.28 9.61 33.80
C LEU A 626 -50.52 8.86 34.90
N ARG A 627 -51.02 8.88 36.14
CA ARG A 627 -50.37 8.16 37.25
C ARG A 627 -50.42 6.64 37.08
N ASN A 628 -51.52 6.11 36.56
CA ASN A 628 -51.61 4.68 36.20
C ASN A 628 -50.62 4.33 35.10
N ARG A 629 -50.52 5.16 34.06
CA ARG A 629 -49.54 4.97 32.99
C ARG A 629 -48.12 4.99 33.53
N LEU A 630 -47.78 5.92 34.42
CA LEU A 630 -46.46 5.97 35.06
C LEU A 630 -46.13 4.67 35.81
N ARG A 631 -47.12 4.03 36.46
CA ARG A 631 -46.91 2.75 37.16
C ARG A 631 -46.61 1.61 36.18
N GLU A 632 -47.32 1.56 35.06
CA GLU A 632 -47.13 0.55 33.99
C GLU A 632 -45.79 0.69 33.28
N ILE A 633 -45.27 1.91 33.13
CA ILE A 633 -43.99 2.17 32.47
C ILE A 633 -42.86 1.47 33.25
N PRO A 634 -42.08 0.57 32.61
CA PRO A 634 -40.99 -0.15 33.25
C PRO A 634 -39.81 0.77 33.56
N ALA A 635 -39.08 0.47 34.64
CA ALA A 635 -37.93 1.27 35.09
C ALA A 635 -36.65 1.00 34.26
N LYS A 636 -36.48 -0.22 33.73
CA LYS A 636 -35.35 -0.56 32.87
C LYS A 636 -35.55 0.02 31.47
N LEU A 637 -34.48 0.56 30.89
CA LEU A 637 -34.52 1.19 29.58
C LEU A 637 -34.85 0.22 28.43
N GLY A 638 -34.29 -1.00 28.44
CA GLY A 638 -34.62 -2.04 27.45
C GLY A 638 -36.09 -2.44 27.47
N ASP A 639 -36.65 -2.66 28.66
CA ASP A 639 -38.08 -2.94 28.84
C ASP A 639 -38.96 -1.77 28.38
N LEU A 640 -38.50 -0.52 28.55
CA LEU A 640 -39.20 0.66 28.02
C LEU A 640 -39.20 0.67 26.49
N PHE A 641 -38.10 0.33 25.82
CA PHE A 641 -38.08 0.20 24.37
C PHE A 641 -39.03 -0.89 23.89
N LYS A 642 -39.09 -2.02 24.59
CA LYS A 642 -40.07 -3.07 24.32
C LYS A 642 -41.50 -2.54 24.44
N ASP A 643 -41.86 -1.89 25.55
CA ASP A 643 -43.18 -1.29 25.75
C ASP A 643 -43.54 -0.28 24.64
N ILE A 644 -42.60 0.56 24.21
CA ILE A 644 -42.79 1.50 23.09
C ILE A 644 -43.05 0.76 21.78
N LEU A 645 -42.25 -0.27 21.47
CA LEU A 645 -42.34 -1.02 20.23
C LEU A 645 -43.59 -1.92 20.16
N THR A 646 -44.08 -2.42 21.30
CA THR A 646 -45.27 -3.29 21.39
C THR A 646 -46.53 -2.58 21.85
N ARG A 647 -46.52 -1.24 21.96
CA ARG A 647 -47.66 -0.44 22.45
C ARG A 647 -48.95 -0.66 21.66
N ASP A 648 -48.82 -0.89 20.36
CA ASP A 648 -49.89 -1.14 19.40
C ASP A 648 -49.39 -2.09 18.33
N THR A 649 -50.29 -2.69 17.55
CA THR A 649 -49.95 -3.63 16.45
C THR A 649 -50.10 -2.99 15.07
N VAL A 650 -50.09 -1.65 14.99
CA VAL A 650 -50.26 -0.93 13.72
C VAL A 650 -48.94 -0.96 12.94
N ASN A 651 -49.01 -1.29 11.65
CA ASN A 651 -47.88 -1.31 10.70
C ASN A 651 -46.64 -2.07 11.20
N MET A 652 -46.85 -3.23 11.85
CA MET A 652 -45.74 -4.02 12.42
C MET A 652 -44.75 -4.52 11.38
N GLU A 653 -45.20 -4.75 10.14
CA GLU A 653 -44.30 -5.13 9.04
C GLU A 653 -43.37 -3.97 8.62
N ASP A 654 -43.90 -2.75 8.50
CA ASP A 654 -43.10 -1.56 8.21
C ASP A 654 -42.12 -1.27 9.36
N LEU A 655 -42.55 -1.48 10.61
CA LEU A 655 -41.69 -1.36 11.79
C LEU A 655 -40.52 -2.34 11.73
N LEU A 656 -40.81 -3.61 11.46
CA LEU A 656 -39.78 -4.65 11.33
C LEU A 656 -38.81 -4.28 10.21
N LEU A 657 -39.31 -3.91 9.03
CA LEU A 657 -38.47 -3.56 7.90
C LEU A 657 -37.64 -2.29 8.13
N SER A 658 -38.22 -1.28 8.79
CA SER A 658 -37.53 -0.06 9.21
C SER A 658 -36.36 -0.39 10.14
N ILE A 659 -36.58 -1.25 11.14
CA ILE A 659 -35.54 -1.71 12.05
C ILE A 659 -34.47 -2.52 11.31
N GLN A 660 -34.85 -3.40 10.38
CA GLN A 660 -33.89 -4.18 9.58
C GLN A 660 -33.01 -3.28 8.71
N TRP A 661 -33.58 -2.26 8.07
CA TRP A 661 -32.82 -1.29 7.29
C TRP A 661 -31.85 -0.48 8.16
N ILE A 662 -32.29 0.01 9.32
CA ILE A 662 -31.41 0.78 10.21
C ILE A 662 -30.30 -0.12 10.80
N LEU A 663 -30.57 -1.40 11.06
CA LEU A 663 -29.59 -2.31 11.66
C LEU A 663 -28.56 -2.87 10.68
N PHE A 664 -29.00 -3.26 9.47
CA PHE A 664 -28.24 -4.13 8.57
C PHE A 664 -27.98 -3.51 7.19
N ALA A 665 -28.37 -2.26 6.95
CA ALA A 665 -27.89 -1.54 5.77
C ALA A 665 -26.35 -1.43 5.81
N ARG A 666 -25.72 -1.48 4.64
CA ARG A 666 -24.27 -1.38 4.46
C ARG A 666 -23.72 0.00 4.81
N ARG A 667 -24.59 1.02 4.76
CA ARG A 667 -24.37 2.37 5.27
C ARG A 667 -25.71 2.94 5.76
N PRO A 668 -25.72 3.94 6.65
CA PRO A 668 -26.94 4.66 6.98
C PRO A 668 -27.66 5.18 5.72
N LEU A 669 -28.97 4.94 5.63
CA LEU A 669 -29.80 5.38 4.52
C LEU A 669 -30.24 6.83 4.71
N LYS A 670 -30.35 7.59 3.61
CA LYS A 670 -31.02 8.90 3.61
C LYS A 670 -32.50 8.76 3.90
N ARG A 671 -33.16 9.86 4.31
CA ARG A 671 -34.60 9.86 4.59
C ARG A 671 -35.43 9.35 3.39
N GLU A 672 -35.09 9.78 2.18
CA GLU A 672 -35.78 9.39 0.95
C GLU A 672 -35.45 7.93 0.61
N GLU A 673 -34.18 7.53 0.77
CA GLU A 673 -33.75 6.15 0.54
C GLU A 673 -34.49 5.17 1.46
N LEU A 674 -34.61 5.46 2.76
CA LEU A 674 -35.31 4.58 3.71
C LEU A 674 -36.81 4.50 3.41
N TYR A 675 -37.44 5.63 3.11
CA TYR A 675 -38.85 5.68 2.71
C TYR A 675 -39.12 4.72 1.54
N PHE A 676 -38.33 4.83 0.47
CA PHE A 676 -38.42 3.93 -0.68
C PHE A 676 -38.06 2.49 -0.37
N ALA A 677 -37.05 2.27 0.46
CA ALA A 677 -36.60 0.94 0.81
C ALA A 677 -37.70 0.16 1.55
N ILE A 678 -38.51 0.85 2.37
CA ILE A 678 -39.68 0.25 3.04
C ILE A 678 -40.78 -0.05 2.02
N LEU A 679 -41.15 0.91 1.15
CA LEU A 679 -42.18 0.71 0.13
C LEU A 679 -41.82 -0.42 -0.85
N SER A 680 -40.54 -0.60 -1.16
CA SER A 680 -40.05 -1.62 -2.08
C SER A 680 -40.26 -3.07 -1.63
N ALA A 681 -40.72 -3.29 -0.40
CA ALA A 681 -41.17 -4.60 0.05
C ALA A 681 -42.30 -5.16 -0.84
N ASP A 682 -43.16 -4.28 -1.35
CA ASP A 682 -44.23 -4.62 -2.27
C ASP A 682 -43.93 -4.00 -3.66
N PRO A 683 -43.75 -4.82 -4.71
CA PRO A 683 -43.55 -4.32 -6.08
C PRO A 683 -44.67 -3.41 -6.57
N ASP A 684 -45.92 -3.61 -6.14
CA ASP A 684 -47.06 -2.82 -6.61
C ASP A 684 -47.01 -1.38 -6.07
N ASN A 685 -46.49 -1.19 -4.86
CA ASN A 685 -46.27 0.14 -4.28
C ASN A 685 -45.23 0.97 -5.08
N LEU A 686 -44.34 0.31 -5.83
CA LEU A 686 -43.35 0.98 -6.69
C LEU A 686 -43.89 1.33 -8.08
N ALA A 687 -45.09 0.86 -8.44
CA ALA A 687 -45.67 1.06 -9.76
C ALA A 687 -46.39 2.42 -9.91
N GLU A 688 -46.88 3.01 -8.81
CA GLU A 688 -47.72 4.22 -8.84
C GLU A 688 -47.17 5.45 -8.11
N ALA A 689 -46.15 5.36 -7.26
CA ALA A 689 -45.89 6.45 -6.31
C ALA A 689 -44.41 6.82 -6.17
N TRP A 690 -43.96 7.75 -7.00
CA TRP A 690 -43.04 8.78 -6.53
C TRP A 690 -43.04 9.98 -7.48
N ASP A 691 -43.73 11.03 -7.05
CA ASP A 691 -43.49 12.37 -7.54
C ASP A 691 -42.88 13.19 -6.38
N PRO A 692 -41.63 13.68 -6.50
CA PRO A 692 -41.05 14.63 -5.55
C PRO A 692 -41.91 15.88 -5.33
N GLU A 693 -42.82 16.19 -6.26
CA GLU A 693 -43.72 17.34 -6.17
C GLU A 693 -44.96 17.06 -5.28
N ASP A 694 -45.37 15.79 -5.13
CA ASP A 694 -46.54 15.40 -4.34
C ASP A 694 -46.21 15.00 -2.90
N ILE A 695 -45.03 14.41 -2.66
CA ILE A 695 -44.62 13.91 -1.33
C ILE A 695 -43.58 14.86 -0.73
N THR A 696 -43.96 15.57 0.34
CA THR A 696 -43.05 16.55 0.97
C THR A 696 -42.05 15.89 1.93
N GLU A 697 -40.94 16.58 2.23
CA GLU A 697 -39.98 16.14 3.26
C GLU A 697 -40.67 15.87 4.62
N GLN A 698 -41.72 16.64 4.94
CA GLN A 698 -42.46 16.50 6.21
C GLN A 698 -43.30 15.23 6.26
N ASP A 699 -43.83 14.78 5.11
CA ASP A 699 -44.59 13.54 5.02
C ASP A 699 -43.67 12.33 5.20
N ILE A 700 -42.46 12.39 4.62
CA ILE A 700 -41.42 11.37 4.80
C ILE A 700 -40.97 11.31 6.27
N ASP A 701 -40.66 12.45 6.88
CA ASP A 701 -40.25 12.49 8.30
C ASP A 701 -41.38 11.96 9.21
N ARG A 702 -42.66 12.24 8.90
CA ARG A 702 -43.82 11.68 9.61
C ARG A 702 -43.94 10.17 9.40
N PHE A 703 -43.70 9.68 8.20
CA PHE A 703 -43.71 8.25 7.88
C PHE A 703 -42.61 7.50 8.65
N ILE A 704 -41.38 8.00 8.65
CA ILE A 704 -40.26 7.41 9.39
C ILE A 704 -40.54 7.42 10.90
N LEU A 705 -41.08 8.51 11.43
CA LEU A 705 -41.46 8.60 12.84
C LEU A 705 -42.55 7.59 13.21
N SER A 706 -43.55 7.41 12.34
CA SER A 706 -44.65 6.47 12.51
C SER A 706 -44.15 5.02 12.47
N THR A 707 -43.43 4.64 11.41
CA THR A 707 -42.93 3.27 11.21
C THR A 707 -41.90 2.85 12.24
N SER A 708 -41.07 3.77 12.76
CA SER A 708 -40.11 3.49 13.83
C SER A 708 -40.68 3.62 15.25
N LYS A 709 -41.97 3.98 15.39
CA LYS A 709 -42.64 4.31 16.67
C LYS A 709 -41.91 5.37 17.49
N GLY A 710 -41.19 6.28 16.82
CA GLY A 710 -40.44 7.36 17.44
C GLY A 710 -39.05 6.98 17.96
N LEU A 711 -38.56 5.77 17.65
CA LEU A 711 -37.21 5.33 18.02
C LEU A 711 -36.16 5.57 16.92
N ALA A 712 -36.56 6.06 15.74
CA ALA A 712 -35.65 6.58 14.73
C ALA A 712 -35.77 8.09 14.57
N GLU A 713 -34.67 8.73 14.19
CA GLU A 713 -34.59 10.15 13.86
C GLU A 713 -33.77 10.39 12.59
N THR A 714 -34.09 11.48 11.91
CA THR A 714 -33.29 12.01 10.80
C THR A 714 -32.18 12.91 11.37
N THR A 715 -30.92 12.63 11.02
CA THR A 715 -29.76 13.41 11.45
C THR A 715 -29.80 14.84 10.89
N LYS A 716 -29.14 15.76 11.61
CA LYS A 716 -29.01 17.17 11.19
C LYS A 716 -27.80 17.44 10.29
N SER A 717 -27.09 16.38 9.89
CA SER A 717 -25.92 16.46 9.01
C SER A 717 -26.33 16.85 7.59
N LYS A 718 -25.34 17.22 6.75
CA LYS A 718 -25.57 17.52 5.33
C LYS A 718 -26.24 16.37 4.57
N ALA A 719 -25.94 15.12 4.95
CA ALA A 719 -26.45 13.93 4.29
C ALA A 719 -27.87 13.52 4.76
N LYS A 720 -28.38 14.08 5.87
CA LYS A 720 -29.73 13.83 6.40
C LYS A 720 -30.10 12.33 6.46
N THR A 721 -29.23 11.50 7.03
CA THR A 721 -29.43 10.05 7.18
C THR A 721 -30.32 9.69 8.37
N VAL A 722 -30.92 8.50 8.33
CA VAL A 722 -31.78 7.98 9.40
C VAL A 722 -31.00 7.04 10.31
N GLN A 723 -31.18 7.18 11.62
CA GLN A 723 -30.57 6.34 12.65
C GLN A 723 -31.53 6.15 13.83
N PHE A 724 -31.21 5.23 14.74
CA PHE A 724 -31.90 5.21 16.03
C PHE A 724 -31.62 6.48 16.84
N ILE A 725 -32.58 6.89 17.67
CA ILE A 725 -32.45 8.06 18.56
C ILE A 725 -31.29 7.94 19.57
N HIS A 726 -30.84 6.71 19.85
CA HIS A 726 -29.72 6.44 20.74
C HIS A 726 -29.16 5.03 20.53
N GLU A 727 -27.88 4.81 20.83
CA GLU A 727 -27.20 3.51 20.67
C GLU A 727 -27.82 2.41 21.54
N SER A 728 -28.36 2.80 22.70
CA SER A 728 -29.07 1.87 23.60
C SER A 728 -30.25 1.16 22.94
N VAL A 729 -30.86 1.72 21.89
CA VAL A 729 -31.92 1.02 21.12
C VAL A 729 -31.32 -0.15 20.35
N ARG A 730 -30.16 0.06 19.70
CA ARG A 730 -29.41 -0.98 18.99
C ARG A 730 -28.88 -2.04 19.95
N ASP A 731 -28.35 -1.64 21.10
CA ASP A 731 -27.92 -2.56 22.18
C ASP A 731 -29.08 -3.44 22.66
N PHE A 732 -30.25 -2.85 22.91
CA PHE A 732 -31.44 -3.62 23.31
C PHE A 732 -31.80 -4.66 22.24
N LEU A 733 -31.83 -4.27 20.96
CA LEU A 733 -32.19 -5.16 19.86
C LEU A 733 -31.18 -6.30 19.67
N LEU A 734 -29.87 -6.00 19.65
CA LEU A 734 -28.81 -6.95 19.31
C LEU A 734 -28.20 -7.69 20.52
N LYS A 735 -27.97 -6.99 21.64
CA LYS A 735 -27.25 -7.53 22.81
C LYS A 735 -28.19 -8.05 23.91
N GLU A 736 -29.35 -7.42 24.12
CA GLU A 736 -30.29 -7.80 25.19
C GLU A 736 -31.39 -8.79 24.73
N ASN A 737 -31.14 -9.53 23.64
CA ASN A 737 -32.12 -10.41 22.99
C ASN A 737 -33.44 -9.72 22.57
N GLY A 738 -33.45 -8.39 22.40
CA GLY A 738 -34.66 -7.63 22.09
C GLY A 738 -35.37 -8.10 20.82
N LEU A 739 -34.61 -8.42 19.76
CA LEU A 739 -35.18 -8.96 18.51
C LEU A 739 -35.94 -10.28 18.72
N ARG A 740 -35.39 -11.19 19.53
CA ARG A 740 -36.04 -12.47 19.85
C ARG A 740 -37.30 -12.30 20.69
N GLN A 741 -37.32 -11.28 21.55
CA GLN A 741 -38.49 -10.97 22.37
C GLN A 741 -39.62 -10.32 21.55
N LEU A 742 -39.28 -9.53 20.54
CA LEU A 742 -40.24 -8.81 19.69
C LEU A 742 -40.80 -9.68 18.56
N TRP A 743 -39.96 -10.51 17.95
CA TRP A 743 -40.33 -11.38 16.82
C TRP A 743 -39.87 -12.83 17.05
N PRO A 744 -40.48 -13.56 18.00
CA PRO A 744 -40.13 -14.95 18.30
C PRO A 744 -40.34 -15.90 17.11
N GLU A 745 -41.19 -15.57 16.15
CA GLU A 745 -41.39 -16.31 14.89
C GLU A 745 -40.16 -16.28 13.98
N HIS A 746 -39.24 -15.33 14.18
CA HIS A 746 -37.98 -15.21 13.45
C HIS A 746 -36.78 -15.80 14.23
N GLN A 747 -37.04 -16.82 15.07
CA GLN A 747 -36.08 -17.50 15.97
C GLN A 747 -34.80 -18.06 15.30
N GLY A 748 -34.77 -18.16 13.97
CA GLY A 748 -33.56 -18.51 13.22
C GLY A 748 -32.49 -17.41 13.25
N ASN A 749 -31.59 -17.42 12.26
CA ASN A 749 -30.60 -16.38 12.11
C ASN A 749 -31.27 -15.07 11.62
N PHE A 750 -31.68 -14.21 12.56
CA PHE A 750 -32.40 -12.97 12.28
C PHE A 750 -31.66 -12.06 11.30
N GLU A 751 -30.33 -11.97 11.43
CA GLU A 751 -29.48 -11.20 10.50
C GLU A 751 -29.58 -11.76 9.09
N ALA A 752 -29.48 -13.08 8.92
CA ALA A 752 -29.61 -13.74 7.62
C ALA A 752 -30.99 -13.51 6.99
N SER A 753 -32.07 -13.68 7.77
CA SER A 753 -33.44 -13.45 7.30
C SER A 753 -33.68 -12.00 6.93
N SER A 754 -33.08 -11.07 7.70
CA SER A 754 -33.12 -9.65 7.40
C SER A 754 -32.43 -9.39 6.06
N HIS A 755 -31.18 -9.82 5.89
CA HIS A 755 -30.46 -9.67 4.63
C HIS A 755 -31.18 -10.29 3.42
N ASN A 756 -31.84 -11.43 3.60
CA ASN A 756 -32.65 -12.03 2.53
C ASN A 756 -33.84 -11.12 2.12
N ARG A 757 -34.52 -10.50 3.10
CA ARG A 757 -35.62 -9.53 2.84
C ARG A 757 -35.09 -8.23 2.23
N LEU A 758 -33.99 -7.67 2.77
CA LEU A 758 -33.35 -6.45 2.23
C LEU A 758 -32.91 -6.66 0.77
N LYS A 759 -32.37 -7.84 0.44
CA LYS A 759 -32.04 -8.22 -0.93
C LYS A 759 -33.27 -8.26 -1.85
N GLN A 760 -34.42 -8.75 -1.36
CA GLN A 760 -35.68 -8.74 -2.14
C GLN A 760 -36.11 -7.30 -2.45
N CYS A 761 -36.12 -6.41 -1.45
CA CYS A 761 -36.38 -4.99 -1.62
C CYS A 761 -35.45 -4.36 -2.69
N CYS A 762 -34.14 -4.57 -2.60
CA CYS A 762 -33.19 -4.09 -3.62
C CYS A 762 -33.50 -4.64 -5.02
N ASN A 763 -33.86 -5.92 -5.13
CA ASN A 763 -34.20 -6.53 -6.41
C ASN A 763 -35.52 -5.98 -6.98
N ASN A 764 -36.52 -5.72 -6.15
CA ASN A 764 -37.78 -5.10 -6.55
C ASN A 764 -37.53 -3.69 -7.10
N THR A 765 -36.71 -2.88 -6.44
CA THR A 765 -36.30 -1.55 -6.95
C THR A 765 -35.56 -1.64 -8.28
N LEU A 766 -34.67 -2.63 -8.43
CA LEU A 766 -33.96 -2.88 -9.68
C LEU A 766 -34.93 -3.21 -10.83
N LEU A 767 -36.01 -3.94 -10.55
CA LEU A 767 -37.00 -4.38 -11.55
C LEU A 767 -38.14 -3.38 -11.78
N ALA A 768 -38.31 -2.39 -10.90
CA ALA A 768 -39.39 -1.41 -10.97
C ALA A 768 -39.46 -0.69 -12.33
N LYS A 769 -40.67 -0.33 -12.79
CA LYS A 769 -40.85 0.41 -14.05
C LYS A 769 -40.12 1.76 -14.01
N ALA A 770 -40.09 2.43 -12.87
CA ALA A 770 -39.37 3.70 -12.72
C ALA A 770 -37.87 3.61 -13.05
N SER A 771 -37.24 2.42 -12.93
CA SER A 771 -35.83 2.21 -13.31
C SER A 771 -35.61 1.89 -14.80
N THR A 772 -36.66 1.85 -15.63
CA THR A 772 -36.52 1.69 -17.10
C THR A 772 -36.08 2.96 -17.81
N HIS A 773 -36.06 4.12 -17.14
CA HIS A 773 -35.57 5.38 -17.70
C HIS A 773 -34.04 5.52 -17.70
N ILE A 774 -33.31 4.48 -17.31
CA ILE A 774 -31.85 4.44 -17.46
C ILE A 774 -31.54 4.26 -18.95
N ALA A 775 -30.67 5.14 -19.47
CA ALA A 775 -30.28 5.15 -20.88
C ALA A 775 -29.75 3.79 -21.37
N ASP A 776 -29.82 3.56 -22.68
CA ASP A 776 -29.38 2.32 -23.30
C ASP A 776 -27.87 2.08 -23.14
N GLU A 777 -27.46 0.81 -23.24
CA GLU A 777 -26.07 0.38 -23.01
C GLU A 777 -25.07 1.06 -23.94
N GLU A 778 -25.48 1.34 -25.18
CA GLU A 778 -24.66 2.05 -26.18
C GLU A 778 -24.39 3.50 -25.77
N TYR A 779 -25.40 4.18 -25.21
CA TYR A 779 -25.25 5.52 -24.66
C TYR A 779 -24.36 5.50 -23.42
N ILE A 780 -24.57 4.56 -22.49
CA ILE A 780 -23.74 4.45 -21.27
C ILE A 780 -22.26 4.16 -21.60
N ALA A 781 -21.99 3.37 -22.65
CA ALA A 781 -20.63 3.04 -23.07
C ALA A 781 -19.87 4.25 -23.65
N THR A 782 -20.60 5.18 -24.29
CA THR A 782 -20.04 6.34 -24.99
C THR A 782 -20.10 7.64 -24.19
N ALA A 783 -21.04 7.76 -23.25
CA ALA A 783 -21.30 8.96 -22.47
C ALA A 783 -20.10 9.38 -21.59
N SER A 784 -19.89 10.70 -21.55
CA SER A 784 -18.93 11.39 -20.69
C SER A 784 -19.36 11.34 -19.22
N ARG A 785 -18.43 11.70 -18.33
CA ARG A 785 -18.68 11.73 -16.88
C ARG A 785 -19.81 12.68 -16.51
N ASP A 786 -19.85 13.85 -17.13
CA ASP A 786 -20.78 14.91 -16.75
C ASP A 786 -22.19 14.65 -17.32
N GLU A 787 -22.29 14.02 -18.50
CA GLU A 787 -23.56 13.55 -19.06
C GLU A 787 -24.21 12.47 -18.17
N LEU A 788 -23.43 11.48 -17.71
CA LEU A 788 -23.93 10.48 -16.77
C LEU A 788 -24.29 11.10 -15.42
N LYS A 789 -23.51 12.07 -14.93
CA LYS A 789 -23.85 12.78 -13.69
C LYS A 789 -25.19 13.49 -13.80
N ALA A 790 -25.45 14.20 -14.90
CA ALA A 790 -26.74 14.87 -15.13
C ALA A 790 -27.90 13.85 -15.23
N LEU A 791 -27.68 12.73 -15.92
CA LEU A 791 -28.64 11.63 -15.99
C LEU A 791 -28.94 11.06 -14.60
N TRP A 792 -27.93 10.93 -13.75
CA TRP A 792 -28.08 10.44 -12.38
C TRP A 792 -28.68 11.43 -11.41
N ASP A 793 -28.36 12.71 -11.52
CA ASP A 793 -29.00 13.74 -10.71
C ASP A 793 -30.51 13.79 -11.02
N SER A 794 -30.90 13.49 -12.26
CA SER A 794 -32.30 13.32 -12.67
C SER A 794 -32.91 12.00 -12.16
N ALA A 795 -32.23 10.86 -12.37
CA ALA A 795 -32.73 9.54 -11.96
C ALA A 795 -32.78 9.37 -10.43
N SER A 796 -31.84 9.93 -9.67
CA SER A 796 -31.81 9.90 -8.21
C SER A 796 -32.94 10.71 -7.60
N ARG A 797 -33.46 11.72 -8.30
CA ARG A 797 -34.71 12.39 -7.89
C ARG A 797 -35.92 11.51 -8.07
N ARG A 798 -35.93 10.58 -9.04
CA ARG A 798 -37.08 9.70 -9.32
C ARG A 798 -37.03 8.37 -8.56
N VAL A 799 -35.83 7.85 -8.32
CA VAL A 799 -35.59 6.58 -7.61
C VAL A 799 -34.37 6.71 -6.68
N PRO A 800 -34.48 7.44 -5.55
CA PRO A 800 -33.38 7.71 -4.62
C PRO A 800 -32.65 6.47 -4.10
N PHE A 801 -33.37 5.35 -3.93
CA PHE A 801 -32.83 4.11 -3.39
C PHE A 801 -32.08 3.23 -4.41
N LEU A 802 -32.16 3.55 -5.71
CA LEU A 802 -31.64 2.68 -6.78
C LEU A 802 -30.12 2.46 -6.72
N GLU A 803 -29.35 3.51 -6.41
CA GLU A 803 -27.89 3.39 -6.29
C GLU A 803 -27.51 2.42 -5.16
N TYR A 804 -28.14 2.56 -4.00
CA TYR A 804 -27.92 1.65 -2.89
C TYR A 804 -28.30 0.22 -3.27
N ALA A 805 -29.48 0.03 -3.88
CA ALA A 805 -29.97 -1.27 -4.29
C ALA A 805 -29.02 -1.99 -5.26
N VAL A 806 -28.55 -1.29 -6.31
CA VAL A 806 -27.65 -1.85 -7.32
C VAL A 806 -26.30 -2.23 -6.71
N ARG A 807 -25.73 -1.38 -5.86
CA ARG A 807 -24.42 -1.63 -5.23
C ARG A 807 -24.46 -2.76 -4.20
N ASN A 808 -25.59 -2.98 -3.52
CA ASN A 808 -25.66 -3.85 -2.34
C ASN A 808 -26.57 -5.09 -2.48
N VAL A 809 -27.31 -5.27 -3.58
CA VAL A 809 -28.18 -6.45 -3.76
C VAL A 809 -27.40 -7.77 -3.63
N LEU A 810 -26.22 -7.87 -4.26
CA LEU A 810 -25.37 -9.06 -4.17
C LEU A 810 -24.70 -9.19 -2.79
N GLN A 811 -24.40 -8.08 -2.12
CA GLN A 811 -23.83 -8.08 -0.77
C GLN A 811 -24.84 -8.60 0.27
N HIS A 812 -26.09 -8.17 0.17
CA HIS A 812 -27.17 -8.69 1.01
C HIS A 812 -27.47 -10.17 0.70
N SER A 813 -27.39 -10.57 -0.57
CA SER A 813 -27.47 -11.99 -0.96
C SER A 813 -26.34 -12.81 -0.34
N GLU A 814 -25.08 -12.34 -0.39
CA GLU A 814 -23.92 -13.01 0.22
C GLU A 814 -24.08 -13.18 1.73
N ALA A 815 -24.52 -12.14 2.44
CA ALA A 815 -24.75 -12.20 3.88
C ALA A 815 -25.86 -13.19 4.25
N ALA A 816 -26.93 -13.27 3.45
CA ALA A 816 -28.01 -14.24 3.62
C ALA A 816 -27.53 -15.69 3.40
N GLU A 817 -26.75 -15.94 2.34
CA GLU A 817 -26.17 -17.26 2.06
C GLU A 817 -25.23 -17.70 3.19
N ARG A 818 -24.33 -16.81 3.63
CA ARG A 818 -23.41 -17.04 4.76
C ARG A 818 -24.17 -17.38 6.04
N GLY A 819 -25.32 -16.74 6.26
CA GLY A 819 -26.19 -16.97 7.41
C GLY A 819 -27.09 -18.20 7.32
N GLY A 820 -26.99 -18.99 6.24
CA GLY A 820 -27.68 -20.27 6.06
C GLY A 820 -28.94 -20.21 5.19
N ILE A 821 -29.31 -19.05 4.62
CA ILE A 821 -30.48 -18.91 3.75
C ILE A 821 -30.04 -19.01 2.30
N ARG A 822 -30.34 -20.15 1.66
CA ARG A 822 -29.94 -20.46 0.29
C ARG A 822 -30.44 -19.44 -0.73
N GLN A 823 -29.53 -18.96 -1.58
CA GLN A 823 -29.77 -17.92 -2.59
C GLN A 823 -29.85 -18.46 -4.03
N GLY A 824 -29.79 -19.78 -4.25
CA GLY A 824 -29.70 -20.39 -5.58
C GLY A 824 -30.87 -19.99 -6.49
N CYS A 825 -32.11 -20.00 -5.97
CA CYS A 825 -33.30 -19.55 -6.72
C CYS A 825 -33.22 -18.07 -7.11
N PHE A 826 -32.68 -17.21 -6.23
CA PHE A 826 -32.51 -15.80 -6.53
C PHE A 826 -31.47 -15.59 -7.63
N LEU A 827 -30.29 -16.19 -7.51
CA LEU A 827 -29.23 -16.08 -8.52
C LEU A 827 -29.69 -16.65 -9.86
N GLY A 828 -30.47 -17.74 -9.85
CA GLY A 828 -31.04 -18.35 -11.06
C GLY A 828 -32.02 -17.46 -11.83
N ASN A 829 -32.68 -16.51 -11.14
CA ASN A 829 -33.66 -15.57 -11.71
C ASN A 829 -33.15 -14.12 -11.71
N PHE A 830 -31.90 -13.88 -11.30
CA PHE A 830 -31.36 -12.53 -11.18
C PHE A 830 -31.20 -11.89 -12.56
N ASN A 831 -31.79 -10.71 -12.75
CA ASN A 831 -31.69 -9.98 -14.02
C ASN A 831 -30.31 -9.29 -14.14
N PHE A 832 -29.30 -10.11 -14.39
CA PHE A 832 -27.91 -9.69 -14.49
C PHE A 832 -27.65 -8.65 -15.60
N PRO A 833 -28.23 -8.75 -16.82
CA PRO A 833 -28.08 -7.70 -17.84
C PRO A 833 -28.55 -6.34 -17.35
N ARG A 834 -29.73 -6.28 -16.70
CA ARG A 834 -30.26 -5.04 -16.14
C ARG A 834 -29.39 -4.50 -15.00
N TRP A 835 -28.94 -5.37 -14.09
CA TRP A 835 -28.00 -4.99 -13.04
C TRP A 835 -26.71 -4.41 -13.61
N LYS A 836 -26.11 -5.06 -14.62
CA LYS A 836 -24.87 -4.63 -15.27
C LYS A 836 -25.03 -3.24 -15.89
N ARG A 837 -26.14 -2.99 -16.58
CA ARG A 837 -26.49 -1.68 -17.14
C ARG A 837 -26.54 -0.60 -16.06
N CYS A 838 -27.29 -0.84 -14.99
CA CYS A 838 -27.41 0.11 -13.89
C CYS A 838 -26.05 0.35 -13.20
N SER A 839 -25.30 -0.73 -12.92
CA SER A 839 -23.98 -0.68 -12.30
C SER A 839 -22.99 0.15 -13.12
N ASN A 840 -22.94 -0.08 -14.44
CA ASN A 840 -22.09 0.67 -15.36
C ASN A 840 -22.45 2.14 -15.42
N ALA A 841 -23.74 2.46 -15.37
CA ALA A 841 -24.16 3.83 -15.36
C ALA A 841 -23.66 4.51 -14.07
N PHE A 842 -23.72 3.87 -12.89
CA PHE A 842 -23.22 4.44 -11.62
C PHE A 842 -21.68 4.51 -11.53
N GLU A 843 -20.97 3.87 -12.45
CA GLU A 843 -19.51 3.85 -12.49
C GLU A 843 -18.94 5.11 -13.14
N ARG A 844 -18.23 5.90 -12.31
CA ARG A 844 -17.66 7.20 -12.67
C ARG A 844 -16.54 7.07 -13.70
N TYR A 845 -15.78 5.97 -13.66
CA TYR A 845 -14.60 5.79 -14.50
C TYR A 845 -14.87 4.82 -15.64
N LYS A 846 -14.72 5.28 -16.89
CA LYS A 846 -14.93 4.45 -18.09
C LYS A 846 -14.11 3.15 -18.08
N SER A 847 -12.90 3.18 -17.53
CA SER A 847 -12.02 2.01 -17.38
C SER A 847 -12.52 0.96 -16.37
N ARG A 848 -13.41 1.33 -15.45
CA ARG A 848 -13.95 0.45 -14.40
C ARG A 848 -15.32 -0.15 -14.77
N ARG A 849 -15.95 0.33 -15.85
CA ARG A 849 -17.22 -0.19 -16.38
C ARG A 849 -17.07 -1.63 -16.85
N HIS A 850 -18.09 -2.44 -16.62
CA HIS A 850 -18.17 -3.82 -17.05
C HIS A 850 -18.42 -3.92 -18.56
N THR A 851 -17.67 -4.79 -19.23
CA THR A 851 -17.84 -5.08 -20.66
C THR A 851 -19.10 -5.92 -20.91
N GLU A 852 -19.52 -6.02 -22.18
CA GLU A 852 -20.61 -6.92 -22.57
C GLU A 852 -20.33 -8.36 -22.14
N SER A 853 -19.07 -8.74 -22.19
CA SER A 853 -18.56 -10.06 -21.89
C SER A 853 -18.55 -10.42 -20.38
N ALA A 854 -18.61 -9.45 -19.48
CA ALA A 854 -18.55 -9.74 -18.04
C ALA A 854 -19.72 -10.64 -17.59
N CYS A 855 -19.43 -11.80 -16.99
CA CYS A 855 -20.43 -12.75 -16.48
C CYS A 855 -20.64 -12.60 -14.97
N LEU A 856 -21.76 -13.09 -14.44
CA LEU A 856 -22.08 -13.00 -13.01
C LEU A 856 -21.00 -13.63 -12.12
N LEU A 857 -20.40 -14.74 -12.56
CA LEU A 857 -19.34 -15.44 -11.82
C LEU A 857 -18.09 -14.57 -11.65
N TYR A 858 -17.70 -13.83 -12.69
CA TYR A 858 -16.61 -12.85 -12.61
C TYR A 858 -16.94 -11.70 -11.66
N ILE A 859 -18.18 -11.22 -11.68
CA ILE A 859 -18.63 -10.12 -10.82
C ILE A 859 -18.59 -10.51 -9.34
N VAL A 860 -19.12 -11.68 -8.97
CA VAL A 860 -19.09 -12.12 -7.57
C VAL A 860 -17.64 -12.33 -7.09
N ALA A 861 -16.72 -12.81 -7.95
CA ALA A 861 -15.29 -12.90 -7.62
C ALA A 861 -14.63 -11.52 -7.46
N LYS A 862 -14.92 -10.57 -8.37
CA LYS A 862 -14.40 -9.19 -8.31
C LYS A 862 -14.77 -8.48 -6.99
N TYR A 863 -15.97 -8.75 -6.47
CA TYR A 863 -16.46 -8.17 -5.21
C TYR A 863 -16.18 -9.04 -3.97
N ASP A 864 -15.39 -10.10 -4.12
CA ASP A 864 -15.00 -11.04 -3.06
C ASP A 864 -16.18 -11.77 -2.37
N LEU A 865 -17.22 -12.13 -3.13
CA LEU A 865 -18.44 -12.79 -2.65
C LEU A 865 -18.30 -14.32 -2.73
N SER A 866 -17.49 -14.87 -1.82
CA SER A 866 -17.07 -16.28 -1.85
C SER A 866 -18.23 -17.29 -1.71
N ASN A 867 -19.26 -17.01 -0.91
CA ASN A 867 -20.37 -17.95 -0.72
C ASN A 867 -21.29 -18.00 -1.95
N LEU A 868 -21.60 -16.85 -2.55
CA LEU A 868 -22.34 -16.81 -3.81
C LEU A 868 -21.52 -17.43 -4.95
N PHE A 869 -20.20 -17.18 -5.01
CA PHE A 869 -19.33 -17.82 -6.00
C PHE A 869 -19.40 -19.35 -5.89
N ARG A 870 -19.28 -19.89 -4.67
CA ARG A 870 -19.43 -21.33 -4.40
C ARG A 870 -20.80 -21.87 -4.81
N LEU A 871 -21.87 -21.13 -4.51
CA LEU A 871 -23.24 -21.53 -4.83
C LEU A 871 -23.49 -21.59 -6.35
N ILE A 872 -23.04 -20.57 -7.09
CA ILE A 872 -23.14 -20.54 -8.56
C ILE A 872 -22.41 -21.76 -9.15
N CYS A 873 -21.24 -22.10 -8.60
CA CYS A 873 -20.50 -23.27 -9.06
C CYS A 873 -21.26 -24.60 -8.83
N LYS A 874 -22.06 -24.70 -7.77
CA LYS A 874 -22.85 -25.92 -7.47
C LYS A 874 -24.11 -26.05 -8.32
N ASP A 875 -24.87 -24.97 -8.44
CA ASP A 875 -26.26 -25.05 -8.92
C ASP A 875 -26.39 -24.84 -10.45
N LYS A 876 -25.48 -24.07 -11.08
CA LYS A 876 -25.50 -23.79 -12.53
C LYS A 876 -24.08 -23.50 -13.07
N PRO A 877 -23.31 -24.52 -13.43
CA PRO A 877 -21.99 -24.33 -14.04
C PRO A 877 -22.13 -23.99 -15.53
N CYS A 878 -22.55 -22.78 -15.88
CA CYS A 878 -22.45 -22.30 -17.26
C CYS A 878 -22.72 -20.79 -17.35
N GLY A 879 -21.65 -20.01 -17.19
CA GLY A 879 -21.56 -18.68 -17.80
C GLY A 879 -20.47 -18.75 -18.84
N TYR A 880 -20.73 -18.25 -20.05
CA TYR A 880 -19.69 -17.97 -21.03
C TYR A 880 -18.52 -17.23 -20.35
N ILE A 881 -17.32 -17.82 -20.39
CA ILE A 881 -16.11 -17.17 -19.88
C ILE A 881 -15.42 -16.54 -21.10
N PRO A 882 -15.38 -15.22 -21.22
CA PRO A 882 -15.08 -14.58 -22.51
C PRO A 882 -13.62 -14.64 -22.93
N SER A 883 -12.73 -14.74 -21.95
CA SER A 883 -11.30 -14.61 -22.18
C SER A 883 -10.51 -15.50 -21.25
N ARG A 884 -9.33 -15.92 -21.73
CA ARG A 884 -8.34 -16.64 -20.92
C ARG A 884 -7.94 -15.86 -19.67
N ARG A 885 -7.86 -14.53 -19.75
CA ARG A 885 -7.49 -13.66 -18.62
C ARG A 885 -8.54 -13.72 -17.50
N ASP A 886 -9.81 -13.75 -17.85
CA ASP A 886 -10.90 -13.87 -16.88
C ASP A 886 -10.88 -15.26 -16.24
N LEU A 887 -10.63 -16.30 -17.03
CA LEU A 887 -10.48 -17.67 -16.51
C LEU A 887 -9.31 -17.78 -15.53
N ASP A 888 -8.14 -17.23 -15.87
CA ASP A 888 -6.96 -17.23 -15.01
C ASP A 888 -7.24 -16.49 -13.67
N PHE A 889 -7.95 -15.36 -13.74
CA PHE A 889 -8.39 -14.63 -12.55
C PHE A 889 -9.34 -15.45 -11.66
N LEU A 890 -10.33 -16.13 -12.27
CA LEU A 890 -11.29 -16.94 -11.53
C LEU A 890 -10.64 -18.18 -10.90
N VAL A 891 -9.70 -18.83 -11.60
CA VAL A 891 -8.89 -19.93 -11.05
C VAL A 891 -8.09 -19.45 -9.85
N PHE A 892 -7.37 -18.33 -10.00
CA PHE A 892 -6.61 -17.75 -8.89
C PHE A 892 -7.52 -17.41 -7.70
N TYR A 893 -8.67 -16.78 -7.95
CA TYR A 893 -9.64 -16.42 -6.93
C TYR A 893 -10.18 -17.65 -6.18
N ALA A 894 -10.57 -18.70 -6.91
CA ALA A 894 -11.10 -19.93 -6.33
C ALA A 894 -10.07 -20.64 -5.46
N VAL A 895 -8.81 -20.75 -5.92
CA VAL A 895 -7.73 -21.37 -5.14
C VAL A 895 -7.36 -20.50 -3.92
N ARG A 896 -7.30 -19.18 -4.08
CA ARG A 896 -7.05 -18.25 -2.97
C ARG A 896 -8.10 -18.37 -1.87
N ASN A 897 -9.37 -18.58 -2.22
CA ASN A 897 -10.50 -18.67 -1.27
C ASN A 897 -10.94 -20.10 -0.94
N ASP A 898 -10.17 -21.13 -1.34
CA ASP A 898 -10.45 -22.54 -1.06
C ASP A 898 -11.85 -22.99 -1.53
N ILE A 899 -12.15 -22.74 -2.81
CA ILE A 899 -13.42 -23.08 -3.45
C ILE A 899 -13.18 -24.23 -4.45
N MET A 900 -13.34 -25.46 -3.99
CA MET A 900 -13.14 -26.67 -4.81
C MET A 900 -14.13 -26.79 -5.96
N GLU A 901 -15.36 -26.31 -5.77
CA GLU A 901 -16.44 -26.51 -6.73
C GLU A 901 -16.14 -25.90 -8.10
N PHE A 902 -15.34 -24.82 -8.16
CA PHE A 902 -14.93 -24.25 -9.44
C PHE A 902 -13.89 -25.09 -10.17
N LEU A 903 -13.01 -25.79 -9.44
CA LEU A 903 -12.08 -26.74 -10.07
C LEU A 903 -12.82 -27.96 -10.61
N ASP A 904 -13.87 -28.43 -9.93
CA ASP A 904 -14.69 -29.53 -10.43
C ASP A 904 -15.36 -29.20 -11.78
N ILE A 905 -15.81 -27.96 -11.96
CA ILE A 905 -16.36 -27.46 -13.24
C ILE A 905 -15.32 -27.51 -14.36
N ILE A 906 -14.10 -27.02 -14.08
CA ILE A 906 -12.98 -27.06 -15.02
C ILE A 906 -12.65 -28.51 -15.37
N ASN A 907 -12.58 -29.39 -14.37
CA ASN A 907 -12.28 -30.81 -14.54
C ASN A 907 -13.35 -31.56 -15.36
N GLN A 908 -14.62 -31.19 -15.21
CA GLN A 908 -15.73 -31.82 -15.94
C GLN A 908 -15.95 -31.24 -17.35
N ASN A 909 -15.10 -30.31 -17.82
CA ASN A 909 -15.23 -29.60 -19.10
C ASN A 909 -16.61 -28.94 -19.30
N GLN A 910 -17.20 -28.43 -18.22
CA GLN A 910 -18.54 -27.80 -18.27
C GLN A 910 -18.51 -26.33 -18.72
N LEU A 911 -17.33 -25.79 -19.04
CA LEU A 911 -17.17 -24.43 -19.56
C LEU A 911 -17.47 -24.40 -21.08
N GLN A 912 -18.44 -23.58 -21.47
CA GLN A 912 -18.78 -23.36 -22.88
C GLN A 912 -17.80 -22.36 -23.53
N ASP A 913 -17.22 -22.74 -24.67
CA ASP A 913 -16.58 -21.87 -25.66
C ASP A 913 -15.30 -21.11 -25.22
N VAL A 914 -14.27 -21.86 -24.79
CA VAL A 914 -12.89 -21.36 -24.66
C VAL A 914 -12.02 -22.06 -25.70
N SER A 915 -11.44 -21.31 -26.65
CA SER A 915 -10.59 -21.83 -27.73
C SER A 915 -9.19 -22.31 -27.28
N ALA A 916 -8.99 -22.60 -25.99
CA ALA A 916 -7.69 -22.98 -25.42
C ALA A 916 -7.81 -24.18 -24.47
N ALA A 917 -6.81 -25.07 -24.55
CA ALA A 917 -6.75 -26.37 -23.89
C ALA A 917 -6.94 -26.28 -22.35
N PRO A 918 -7.77 -27.15 -21.74
CA PRO A 918 -7.93 -27.26 -20.28
C PRO A 918 -6.62 -27.41 -19.48
N SER A 919 -5.53 -27.89 -20.11
CA SER A 919 -4.26 -28.20 -19.45
C SER A 919 -3.59 -26.99 -18.80
N ALA A 920 -3.47 -25.85 -19.49
CA ALA A 920 -2.75 -24.68 -18.96
C ALA A 920 -3.45 -24.04 -17.74
N CYS A 921 -4.77 -24.10 -17.67
CA CYS A 921 -5.54 -23.61 -16.52
C CYS A 921 -5.41 -24.55 -15.32
N ILE A 922 -5.36 -25.86 -15.57
CA ILE A 922 -5.12 -26.88 -14.54
C ILE A 922 -3.71 -26.75 -13.96
N GLU A 923 -2.70 -26.46 -14.79
CA GLU A 923 -1.32 -26.15 -14.34
C GLU A 923 -1.27 -24.90 -13.44
N MET A 924 -1.94 -23.83 -13.85
CA MET A 924 -2.05 -22.61 -13.03
C MET A 924 -2.74 -22.90 -11.69
N ALA A 925 -3.81 -23.70 -11.70
CA ALA A 925 -4.51 -24.12 -10.50
C ALA A 925 -3.60 -24.92 -9.56
N LEU A 926 -2.80 -25.84 -10.10
CA LEU A 926 -1.81 -26.62 -9.35
C LEU A 926 -0.76 -25.71 -8.69
N HIS A 927 -0.18 -24.78 -9.44
CA HIS A 927 0.82 -23.84 -8.91
C HIS A 927 0.24 -22.94 -7.81
N CYS A 928 -0.95 -22.39 -8.03
CA CYS A 928 -1.63 -21.59 -7.01
C CYS A 928 -1.95 -22.43 -5.76
N THR A 929 -2.36 -23.68 -5.94
CA THR A 929 -2.70 -24.61 -4.85
C THR A 929 -1.50 -24.86 -3.95
N ILE A 930 -0.32 -25.07 -4.55
CA ILE A 930 0.95 -25.22 -3.83
C ILE A 930 1.32 -23.91 -3.13
N LYS A 931 1.25 -22.78 -3.85
CA LYS A 931 1.60 -21.46 -3.29
C LYS A 931 0.76 -21.11 -2.06
N PHE A 932 -0.55 -21.36 -2.09
CA PHE A 932 -1.48 -21.05 -0.99
C PHE A 932 -1.71 -22.21 0.00
N ASP A 933 -0.98 -23.32 -0.13
CA ASP A 933 -1.08 -24.51 0.75
C ASP A 933 -2.48 -25.14 0.84
N ARG A 934 -3.17 -25.28 -0.30
CA ARG A 934 -4.53 -25.87 -0.36
C ARG A 934 -4.50 -27.40 -0.48
N GLN A 935 -4.29 -28.08 0.64
CA GLN A 935 -4.09 -29.54 0.71
C GLN A 935 -5.25 -30.38 0.12
N ALA A 936 -6.50 -29.98 0.39
CA ALA A 936 -7.69 -30.67 -0.13
C ALA A 936 -7.80 -30.51 -1.66
N MET A 937 -7.61 -29.29 -2.17
CA MET A 937 -7.60 -29.00 -3.61
C MET A 937 -6.48 -29.78 -4.32
N PHE A 938 -5.29 -29.84 -3.71
CA PHE A 938 -4.17 -30.63 -4.22
C PHE A 938 -4.56 -32.12 -4.35
N THR A 939 -5.19 -32.70 -3.33
CA THR A 939 -5.62 -34.09 -3.38
C THR A 939 -6.69 -34.33 -4.45
N ASN A 940 -7.68 -33.44 -4.58
CA ASN A 940 -8.72 -33.52 -5.62
C ASN A 940 -8.11 -33.47 -7.04
N LEU A 941 -7.18 -32.54 -7.27
CA LEU A 941 -6.46 -32.41 -8.54
C LEU A 941 -5.73 -33.70 -8.92
N LEU A 942 -5.13 -34.39 -7.95
CA LEU A 942 -4.46 -35.67 -8.17
C LEU A 942 -5.44 -36.82 -8.46
N THR A 943 -6.56 -36.91 -7.73
CA THR A 943 -7.52 -38.00 -7.89
C THR A 943 -8.24 -38.01 -9.23
N ASN A 944 -8.33 -36.86 -9.90
CA ASN A 944 -9.04 -36.71 -11.17
C ASN A 944 -8.17 -37.05 -12.41
N ASN A 945 -6.92 -37.51 -12.23
CA ASN A 945 -6.00 -38.02 -13.26
C ASN A 945 -5.77 -37.12 -14.50
N ARG A 946 -5.97 -35.80 -14.36
CA ARG A 946 -5.77 -34.81 -15.44
C ARG A 946 -4.56 -33.90 -15.24
N VAL A 947 -3.82 -34.08 -14.15
CA VAL A 947 -2.64 -33.28 -13.81
C VAL A 947 -1.38 -34.10 -14.04
N ASP A 948 -0.57 -33.66 -14.99
CA ASP A 948 0.79 -34.19 -15.15
C ASP A 948 1.73 -33.43 -14.21
N LEU A 949 2.13 -34.09 -13.13
CA LEU A 949 3.06 -33.53 -12.14
C LEU A 949 4.50 -33.40 -12.66
N ASN A 950 4.83 -34.14 -13.73
CA ASN A 950 6.13 -34.11 -14.39
C ASN A 950 6.17 -33.09 -15.53
N LEU A 951 5.08 -32.38 -15.82
CA LEU A 951 5.07 -31.35 -16.85
C LEU A 951 5.92 -30.16 -16.38
N PRO A 952 7.00 -29.82 -17.11
CA PRO A 952 7.82 -28.67 -16.76
C PRO A 952 7.14 -27.38 -17.22
N ASP A 953 7.24 -26.34 -16.40
CA ASP A 953 6.87 -24.99 -16.82
C ASP A 953 7.90 -24.41 -17.82
N LYS A 954 7.70 -23.14 -18.21
CA LYS A 954 8.63 -22.40 -19.11
C LYS A 954 10.07 -22.31 -18.60
N ASP A 955 10.28 -22.48 -17.29
CA ASP A 955 11.57 -22.45 -16.61
C ASP A 955 12.10 -23.86 -16.33
N GLY A 956 11.47 -24.90 -16.90
CA GLY A 956 11.83 -26.31 -16.70
C GLY A 956 11.37 -26.87 -15.36
N LYS A 957 10.67 -26.10 -14.53
CA LYS A 957 10.30 -26.49 -13.17
C LYS A 957 9.04 -27.33 -13.17
N GLN A 958 9.13 -28.49 -12.56
CA GLN A 958 7.99 -29.37 -12.29
C GLN A 958 7.35 -29.09 -10.93
N CYS A 959 6.19 -29.70 -10.66
CA CYS A 959 5.43 -29.56 -9.41
C CYS A 959 6.28 -29.71 -8.15
N LEU A 960 7.17 -30.72 -8.12
CA LEU A 960 8.02 -31.02 -6.96
C LEU A 960 8.96 -29.85 -6.60
N HIS A 961 9.41 -29.06 -7.57
CA HIS A 961 10.24 -27.88 -7.34
C HIS A 961 9.50 -26.80 -6.56
N TYR A 962 8.24 -26.52 -6.93
CA TYR A 962 7.42 -25.52 -6.22
C TYR A 962 7.05 -25.98 -4.81
N VAL A 963 6.73 -27.27 -4.66
CA VAL A 963 6.42 -27.86 -3.34
C VAL A 963 7.60 -27.68 -2.38
N ILE A 964 8.82 -27.89 -2.85
CA ILE A 964 10.04 -27.70 -2.06
C ILE A 964 10.32 -26.22 -1.84
N GLN A 965 10.26 -25.39 -2.88
CA GLN A 965 10.52 -23.95 -2.79
C GLN A 965 9.62 -23.27 -1.74
N TYR A 966 8.34 -23.65 -1.70
CA TYR A 966 7.39 -23.11 -0.72
C TYR A 966 7.33 -23.91 0.59
N GLY A 967 8.03 -25.04 0.72
CA GLY A 967 8.05 -25.84 1.94
C GLY A 967 6.73 -26.54 2.28
N ARG A 968 6.02 -27.09 1.29
CA ARG A 968 4.70 -27.77 1.45
C ARG A 968 4.83 -29.26 1.79
N GLU A 969 5.08 -29.57 3.06
CA GLU A 969 5.39 -30.95 3.51
C GLU A 969 4.28 -31.98 3.24
N PHE A 970 3.00 -31.61 3.42
CA PHE A 970 1.88 -32.51 3.11
C PHE A 970 1.88 -32.95 1.64
N MET A 971 1.98 -31.98 0.73
CA MET A 971 1.99 -32.20 -0.72
C MET A 971 3.23 -32.99 -1.13
N PHE A 972 4.38 -32.66 -0.56
CA PHE A 972 5.63 -33.38 -0.76
C PHE A 972 5.51 -34.87 -0.42
N ASN A 973 5.00 -35.19 0.77
CA ASN A 973 4.82 -36.59 1.19
C ASN A 973 3.82 -37.34 0.28
N ARG A 974 2.76 -36.66 -0.18
CA ARG A 974 1.79 -37.23 -1.12
C ARG A 974 2.44 -37.55 -2.47
N ILE A 975 3.24 -36.64 -3.02
CA ILE A 975 3.98 -36.84 -4.27
C ILE A 975 4.95 -38.04 -4.15
N LEU A 976 5.68 -38.16 -3.02
CA LEU A 976 6.62 -39.27 -2.82
C LEU A 976 5.99 -40.67 -2.81
N THR A 977 4.69 -40.79 -2.51
CA THR A 977 3.99 -42.07 -2.56
C THR A 977 3.61 -42.51 -3.98
N MET A 978 3.78 -41.65 -4.98
CA MET A 978 3.43 -41.90 -6.37
C MET A 978 4.61 -42.51 -7.14
N ARG A 979 4.38 -43.63 -7.83
CA ARG A 979 5.44 -44.40 -8.51
C ARG A 979 5.97 -43.76 -9.80
N GLU A 980 5.22 -42.84 -10.39
CA GLU A 980 5.49 -42.28 -11.73
C GLU A 980 6.15 -40.89 -11.69
N ILE A 981 6.59 -40.42 -10.51
CA ILE A 981 7.20 -39.10 -10.34
C ILE A 981 8.70 -39.16 -10.49
N ASP A 982 9.25 -38.27 -11.34
CA ASP A 982 10.70 -38.11 -11.46
C ASP A 982 11.25 -37.23 -10.32
N LEU A 983 11.84 -37.88 -9.32
CA LEU A 983 12.47 -37.20 -8.17
C LEU A 983 13.79 -36.50 -8.53
N ASN A 984 14.32 -36.72 -9.74
CA ASN A 984 15.59 -36.17 -10.21
C ASN A 984 15.44 -35.22 -11.39
N ALA A 985 14.21 -34.90 -11.79
CA ALA A 985 13.95 -34.04 -12.94
C ALA A 985 14.68 -32.70 -12.81
N PRO A 986 15.57 -32.35 -13.74
CA PRO A 986 16.28 -31.08 -13.70
C PRO A 986 15.37 -29.94 -14.17
N ASP A 987 15.49 -28.77 -13.53
CA ASP A 987 14.98 -27.54 -14.11
C ASP A 987 15.84 -27.07 -15.30
N ARG A 988 15.52 -25.89 -15.86
CA ARG A 988 16.27 -25.35 -17.01
C ARG A 988 17.74 -25.06 -16.68
N ASP A 989 18.12 -24.89 -15.42
CA ASP A 989 19.50 -24.68 -14.99
C ASP A 989 20.21 -26.01 -14.65
N GLY A 990 19.49 -27.14 -14.74
CA GLY A 990 20.01 -28.45 -14.37
C GLY A 990 19.88 -28.74 -12.87
N ASP A 991 19.24 -27.87 -12.10
CA ASP A 991 19.05 -28.07 -10.66
C ASP A 991 17.92 -29.09 -10.44
N THR A 992 18.22 -30.13 -9.68
CA THR A 992 17.25 -31.18 -9.31
C THR A 992 16.46 -30.81 -8.05
N PRO A 993 15.36 -31.50 -7.70
CA PRO A 993 14.65 -31.31 -6.43
C PRO A 993 15.57 -31.36 -5.20
N LEU A 994 16.60 -32.20 -5.22
CA LEU A 994 17.58 -32.27 -4.14
C LEU A 994 18.39 -30.97 -4.00
N HIS A 995 18.77 -30.31 -5.10
CA HIS A 995 19.37 -28.98 -5.08
C HIS A 995 18.42 -27.94 -4.47
N TYR A 996 17.12 -28.01 -4.79
CA TYR A 996 16.11 -27.11 -4.24
C TYR A 996 15.91 -27.29 -2.73
N THR A 997 15.92 -28.53 -2.22
CA THR A 997 15.77 -28.75 -0.76
C THR A 997 16.89 -28.10 0.04
N ILE A 998 18.08 -28.07 -0.55
CA ILE A 998 19.26 -27.42 0.02
C ILE A 998 19.07 -25.90 -0.11
N ARG A 999 18.80 -25.38 -1.32
CA ARG A 999 18.53 -23.96 -1.64
C ARG A 999 17.54 -23.27 -0.71
N PHE A 1000 16.45 -23.96 -0.37
CA PHE A 1000 15.38 -23.40 0.43
C PHE A 1000 15.33 -23.94 1.86
N ASP A 1001 16.40 -24.59 2.34
CA ASP A 1001 16.55 -25.10 3.73
C ASP A 1001 15.49 -26.11 4.20
N GLN A 1002 15.01 -26.96 3.29
CA GLN A 1002 13.95 -27.92 3.58
C GLN A 1002 14.49 -29.22 4.17
N ASN A 1003 15.03 -29.16 5.40
CA ASN A 1003 15.68 -30.31 6.09
C ASN A 1003 14.84 -31.60 6.13
N GLY A 1004 13.53 -31.48 6.42
CA GLY A 1004 12.63 -32.64 6.45
C GLY A 1004 12.46 -33.29 5.07
N MET A 1005 12.24 -32.48 4.03
CA MET A 1005 12.09 -32.96 2.65
C MET A 1005 13.40 -33.50 2.09
N PHE A 1006 14.51 -32.83 2.38
CA PHE A 1006 15.86 -33.27 2.03
C PHE A 1006 16.12 -34.69 2.55
N SER A 1007 15.82 -34.92 3.83
CA SER A 1007 16.04 -36.23 4.46
C SER A 1007 15.20 -37.32 3.82
N LYS A 1008 13.93 -37.01 3.51
CA LYS A 1008 13.00 -37.94 2.86
C LYS A 1008 13.36 -38.24 1.40
N LEU A 1009 13.79 -37.23 0.62
CA LEU A 1009 14.36 -37.45 -0.72
C LEU A 1009 15.61 -38.33 -0.63
N LEU A 1010 16.48 -38.08 0.34
CA LEU A 1010 17.72 -38.83 0.49
C LEU A 1010 17.48 -40.30 0.87
N THR A 1011 16.36 -40.61 1.51
CA THR A 1011 15.93 -41.99 1.79
C THR A 1011 15.16 -42.66 0.65
N ALA A 1012 14.73 -41.91 -0.37
CA ALA A 1012 13.99 -42.46 -1.50
C ALA A 1012 14.90 -43.31 -2.41
N ASP A 1013 14.31 -44.36 -2.99
CA ASP A 1013 15.00 -45.21 -3.96
C ASP A 1013 15.30 -44.42 -5.25
N ASN A 1014 16.47 -44.63 -5.84
CA ASN A 1014 16.92 -44.00 -7.08
C ASN A 1014 17.12 -42.46 -7.04
N ILE A 1015 17.27 -41.84 -5.87
CA ILE A 1015 17.68 -40.41 -5.78
C ILE A 1015 19.14 -40.23 -6.21
N ALA A 1016 19.40 -39.31 -7.13
CA ALA A 1016 20.73 -39.04 -7.66
C ALA A 1016 21.39 -37.89 -6.88
N SER A 1017 22.21 -38.25 -5.87
CA SER A 1017 22.80 -37.29 -4.93
C SER A 1017 24.08 -36.60 -5.41
N SER A 1018 24.58 -36.98 -6.59
CA SER A 1018 25.82 -36.44 -7.19
C SER A 1018 25.60 -35.85 -8.59
N VAL A 1019 24.35 -35.54 -8.95
CA VAL A 1019 24.03 -34.91 -10.24
C VAL A 1019 24.69 -33.54 -10.30
N LYS A 1020 25.34 -33.25 -11.44
CA LYS A 1020 25.87 -31.93 -11.73
C LYS A 1020 24.82 -31.15 -12.50
N ASN A 1021 24.49 -29.95 -12.03
CA ASN A 1021 23.69 -29.00 -12.80
C ASN A 1021 24.50 -28.45 -13.99
N LYS A 1022 23.93 -27.52 -14.77
CA LYS A 1022 24.61 -26.96 -15.96
C LYS A 1022 25.86 -26.15 -15.62
N SER A 1023 26.00 -25.68 -14.38
CA SER A 1023 27.22 -25.03 -13.88
C SER A 1023 28.22 -26.00 -13.25
N GLY A 1024 28.00 -27.32 -13.38
CA GLY A 1024 28.90 -28.35 -12.86
C GLY A 1024 28.78 -28.60 -11.35
N GLN A 1025 27.86 -27.93 -10.67
CA GLN A 1025 27.67 -27.98 -9.22
C GLN A 1025 26.78 -29.16 -8.83
N THR A 1026 27.15 -29.83 -7.74
CA THR A 1026 26.37 -30.94 -7.16
C THR A 1026 25.60 -30.50 -5.91
N PRO A 1027 24.69 -31.32 -5.36
CA PRO A 1027 24.03 -31.02 -4.09
C PRO A 1027 25.01 -30.75 -2.94
N VAL A 1028 26.17 -31.39 -2.93
CA VAL A 1028 27.24 -31.13 -1.95
C VAL A 1028 27.78 -29.71 -2.09
N HIS A 1029 28.00 -29.24 -3.31
CA HIS A 1029 28.40 -27.85 -3.57
C HIS A 1029 27.32 -26.87 -3.10
N TYR A 1030 26.04 -27.21 -3.30
CA TYR A 1030 24.92 -26.42 -2.79
C TYR A 1030 24.84 -26.45 -1.26
N ALA A 1031 25.24 -27.52 -0.58
CA ALA A 1031 25.23 -27.52 0.89
C ALA A 1031 26.35 -26.61 1.45
N ILE A 1032 27.48 -26.50 0.74
CA ILE A 1032 28.63 -25.69 1.16
C ILE A 1032 28.46 -24.21 0.82
N LYS A 1033 28.08 -23.87 -0.43
CA LYS A 1033 27.90 -22.49 -0.97
C LYS A 1033 27.05 -21.59 -0.07
N TYR A 1034 26.33 -22.24 0.81
CA TYR A 1034 25.00 -21.94 1.18
C TYR A 1034 24.89 -22.44 2.69
N GLU A 1035 25.98 -22.94 3.28
CA GLU A 1035 26.13 -23.08 4.74
C GLU A 1035 25.07 -24.01 5.42
N ARG A 1036 24.78 -25.18 4.81
CA ARG A 1036 23.87 -26.21 5.34
C ARG A 1036 24.62 -27.40 5.93
N GLU A 1037 25.18 -27.22 7.11
CA GLU A 1037 26.06 -28.18 7.79
C GLU A 1037 25.42 -29.57 8.00
N THR A 1038 24.14 -29.60 8.40
CA THR A 1038 23.39 -30.85 8.65
C THR A 1038 23.14 -31.64 7.36
N MET A 1039 22.77 -30.95 6.27
CA MET A 1039 22.54 -31.58 4.97
C MET A 1039 23.86 -32.00 4.32
N PHE A 1040 24.92 -31.19 4.45
CA PHE A 1040 26.27 -31.52 4.02
C PHE A 1040 26.75 -32.83 4.66
N SER A 1041 26.67 -32.92 5.99
CA SER A 1041 27.05 -34.11 6.76
C SER A 1041 26.31 -35.37 6.32
N ARG A 1042 25.02 -35.24 5.96
CA ARG A 1042 24.21 -36.37 5.47
C ARG A 1042 24.56 -36.80 4.04
N LEU A 1043 24.88 -35.86 3.14
CA LEU A 1043 25.31 -36.18 1.77
C LEU A 1043 26.63 -36.96 1.75
N ILE A 1044 27.61 -36.53 2.58
CA ILE A 1044 28.93 -37.20 2.66
C ILE A 1044 28.85 -38.57 3.33
N THR A 1045 27.88 -38.80 4.21
CA THR A 1045 27.72 -40.09 4.90
C THR A 1045 27.11 -41.16 3.98
N ARG A 1046 26.28 -40.79 3.00
CA ARG A 1046 25.57 -41.75 2.11
C ARG A 1046 26.41 -42.25 0.94
N HIS A 1047 27.37 -41.48 0.44
CA HIS A 1047 28.25 -41.89 -0.67
C HIS A 1047 29.71 -41.59 -0.36
N ARG A 1048 30.62 -42.44 -0.86
CA ARG A 1048 32.06 -42.13 -0.98
C ARG A 1048 32.23 -41.00 -2.01
N VAL A 1049 31.97 -39.76 -1.61
CA VAL A 1049 32.14 -38.58 -2.45
C VAL A 1049 33.63 -38.23 -2.49
N ASP A 1050 34.20 -38.22 -3.69
CA ASP A 1050 35.61 -37.90 -3.92
C ASP A 1050 35.80 -36.38 -3.75
N LEU A 1051 36.20 -35.97 -2.55
CA LEU A 1051 36.55 -34.58 -2.24
C LEU A 1051 38.00 -34.33 -2.67
N THR A 1052 38.23 -34.11 -3.96
CA THR A 1052 39.56 -33.72 -4.46
C THR A 1052 39.88 -32.27 -4.07
N THR A 1053 41.16 -31.93 -3.96
CA THR A 1053 41.66 -30.59 -3.60
C THR A 1053 41.11 -29.47 -4.49
N SER A 1054 40.66 -29.75 -5.71
CA SER A 1054 40.00 -28.75 -6.57
C SER A 1054 38.63 -28.30 -6.02
N SER A 1055 37.91 -29.17 -5.31
CA SER A 1055 36.64 -28.84 -4.65
C SER A 1055 36.81 -27.84 -3.51
N TYR A 1056 37.99 -27.75 -2.88
CA TYR A 1056 38.27 -26.83 -1.76
C TYR A 1056 38.71 -25.44 -2.23
N TYR A 1057 39.46 -25.35 -3.33
CA TYR A 1057 39.84 -24.06 -3.91
C TYR A 1057 38.65 -23.25 -4.43
N ASP A 1058 37.58 -23.91 -4.89
CA ASP A 1058 36.32 -23.24 -5.25
C ASP A 1058 35.53 -22.71 -4.02
N ILE A 1059 35.82 -23.25 -2.83
CA ILE A 1059 35.20 -22.88 -1.55
C ILE A 1059 35.92 -21.68 -0.92
N GLU A 1060 37.25 -21.65 -0.95
CA GLU A 1060 38.06 -20.56 -0.37
C GLU A 1060 37.86 -19.22 -1.09
N ARG A 1061 37.62 -19.26 -2.41
CA ARG A 1061 37.33 -18.07 -3.23
C ARG A 1061 36.04 -17.33 -2.81
N ASN A 1062 35.12 -18.00 -2.09
CA ASN A 1062 33.85 -17.41 -1.62
C ASN A 1062 33.88 -16.92 -0.16
N LYS A 1063 34.79 -17.41 0.70
CA LYS A 1063 34.85 -17.02 2.13
C LYS A 1063 35.55 -15.69 2.41
N SER A 1064 36.47 -15.24 1.55
CA SER A 1064 37.21 -13.98 1.75
C SER A 1064 36.39 -12.69 1.61
N ASN A 1065 35.05 -12.80 1.45
CA ASN A 1065 34.14 -11.66 1.32
C ASN A 1065 33.44 -11.21 2.63
N ARG A 1066 33.74 -11.76 3.83
CA ARG A 1066 32.98 -11.41 5.05
C ARG A 1066 33.75 -11.07 6.34
N VAL A 1067 35.07 -10.91 6.34
CA VAL A 1067 35.77 -10.39 7.55
C VAL A 1067 36.56 -9.14 7.20
N SER A 1068 36.06 -7.99 7.64
CA SER A 1068 36.78 -6.72 7.62
C SER A 1068 36.96 -6.21 9.06
N LYS A 1069 38.14 -5.63 9.33
CA LYS A 1069 38.47 -4.76 10.48
C LYS A 1069 38.39 -5.36 11.89
N ILE A 1070 39.55 -5.73 12.41
CA ILE A 1070 39.97 -5.39 13.79
C ILE A 1070 41.31 -4.62 13.69
N GLN A 1071 41.50 -3.71 14.64
CA GLN A 1071 42.35 -2.52 14.66
C GLN A 1071 43.87 -2.72 14.52
N SER A 1072 44.50 -1.55 14.35
CA SER A 1072 45.87 -1.22 13.99
C SER A 1072 46.95 -1.57 15.01
N ASP A 1073 48.18 -1.49 14.48
CA ASP A 1073 49.46 -1.23 15.15
C ASP A 1073 50.21 -2.42 15.73
N SER A 1074 51.06 -3.04 14.91
CA SER A 1074 52.52 -2.79 14.97
C SER A 1074 53.34 -3.78 14.12
N ALA A 1075 54.45 -3.26 13.59
CA ALA A 1075 55.64 -3.95 13.10
C ALA A 1075 55.61 -4.59 11.68
N ASN A 1076 56.18 -3.81 10.76
CA ASN A 1076 56.82 -4.27 9.53
C ASN A 1076 57.86 -5.40 9.74
N ARG A 1077 57.99 -6.22 8.68
CA ARG A 1077 59.06 -7.18 8.32
C ARG A 1077 58.95 -8.59 8.94
N LEU A 1078 58.56 -9.56 8.11
CA LEU A 1078 59.49 -10.55 7.55
C LEU A 1078 58.81 -11.39 6.46
N GLU A 1079 59.62 -11.79 5.50
CA GLU A 1079 59.27 -12.41 4.23
C GLU A 1079 58.81 -13.87 4.36
N ARG A 1080 57.99 -14.29 3.39
CA ARG A 1080 57.85 -15.63 2.78
C ARG A 1080 58.07 -16.85 3.68
N GLY A 1081 56.98 -17.58 3.92
CA GLY A 1081 57.03 -18.98 4.34
C GLY A 1081 55.70 -19.69 4.06
N ASP A 1082 55.73 -20.63 3.11
CA ASP A 1082 54.70 -21.66 2.91
C ASP A 1082 54.47 -22.42 4.22
N LYS A 1083 53.30 -22.23 4.85
CA LYS A 1083 52.63 -23.12 5.81
C LYS A 1083 51.32 -22.44 6.24
N GLU A 1084 50.30 -23.25 6.55
CA GLU A 1084 48.99 -22.90 7.15
C GLU A 1084 47.69 -22.77 6.30
N PRO A 1085 47.45 -23.55 5.22
CA PRO A 1085 46.07 -23.68 4.69
C PRO A 1085 45.31 -24.96 5.10
N LEU A 1086 45.99 -26.08 5.38
CA LEU A 1086 45.34 -27.36 5.73
C LEU A 1086 45.00 -27.49 7.23
N THR A 1087 45.72 -26.78 8.10
CA THR A 1087 45.54 -26.84 9.56
C THR A 1087 44.26 -26.13 10.03
N LEU A 1088 43.81 -25.10 9.31
CA LEU A 1088 42.59 -24.33 9.61
C LEU A 1088 41.31 -25.03 9.13
N ALA A 1089 41.37 -25.76 8.01
CA ALA A 1089 40.28 -26.63 7.57
C ALA A 1089 40.04 -27.78 8.57
N PHE A 1090 41.11 -28.34 9.15
CA PHE A 1090 41.01 -29.30 10.25
C PHE A 1090 40.56 -28.64 11.57
N ALA A 1091 40.90 -27.38 11.85
CA ALA A 1091 40.49 -26.70 13.08
C ALA A 1091 38.96 -26.47 13.17
N HIS A 1092 38.30 -26.11 12.05
CA HIS A 1092 36.84 -25.96 12.04
C HIS A 1092 36.08 -27.30 12.02
N VAL A 1093 36.70 -28.34 11.46
CA VAL A 1093 36.19 -29.72 11.52
C VAL A 1093 36.39 -30.31 12.92
N ASN A 1094 37.45 -29.94 13.63
CA ASN A 1094 37.75 -30.43 14.98
C ASN A 1094 36.75 -29.95 16.04
N ASP A 1095 36.22 -28.73 15.93
CA ASP A 1095 35.25 -28.22 16.91
C ASP A 1095 33.88 -28.92 16.86
N THR A 1096 33.56 -29.62 15.76
CA THR A 1096 32.33 -30.44 15.62
C THR A 1096 32.58 -31.96 15.70
N MET A 1097 33.84 -32.42 15.72
CA MET A 1097 34.22 -33.84 15.79
C MET A 1097 34.35 -34.36 17.23
N ALA A 1098 33.40 -34.03 18.09
CA ALA A 1098 33.18 -34.75 19.36
C ALA A 1098 32.24 -35.97 19.16
N ASN A 1099 32.26 -36.59 17.98
CA ASN A 1099 31.49 -37.81 17.70
C ASN A 1099 32.45 -39.00 17.45
N PRO A 1100 32.54 -39.99 18.35
CA PRO A 1100 33.54 -41.06 18.29
C PRO A 1100 33.43 -42.06 17.13
N ASN A 1101 32.49 -41.89 16.19
CA ASN A 1101 32.12 -42.92 15.22
C ASN A 1101 32.48 -42.60 13.75
N LEU A 1102 33.33 -41.60 13.48
CA LEU A 1102 33.78 -41.32 12.10
C LEU A 1102 35.08 -42.08 11.77
N ASP A 1103 34.97 -43.07 10.88
CA ASP A 1103 36.10 -43.86 10.37
C ASP A 1103 36.86 -43.07 9.27
N ILE A 1104 38.01 -42.54 9.65
CA ILE A 1104 38.88 -41.66 8.84
C ILE A 1104 39.54 -42.44 7.67
N SER A 1105 39.50 -43.77 7.66
CA SER A 1105 40.13 -44.62 6.63
C SER A 1105 39.51 -44.51 5.23
N ARG A 1106 38.44 -43.72 5.05
CA ARG A 1106 37.75 -43.52 3.77
C ARG A 1106 38.14 -42.25 3.01
N LEU A 1107 39.01 -41.40 3.56
CA LEU A 1107 39.54 -40.19 2.91
C LEU A 1107 40.94 -40.49 2.33
N ASN A 1108 41.05 -40.54 1.00
CA ASN A 1108 42.34 -40.76 0.33
C ASN A 1108 42.87 -39.41 -0.17
N VAL A 1109 43.87 -38.84 0.51
CA VAL A 1109 44.52 -37.57 0.11
C VAL A 1109 45.95 -37.88 -0.36
N CYS A 1110 46.26 -37.63 -1.64
CA CYS A 1110 47.60 -37.80 -2.19
C CYS A 1110 48.54 -36.67 -1.71
N ILE A 1111 49.58 -37.03 -0.95
CA ILE A 1111 50.64 -36.12 -0.48
C ILE A 1111 51.90 -36.40 -1.32
N THR A 1112 52.25 -35.50 -2.22
CA THR A 1112 53.56 -35.44 -2.87
C THR A 1112 53.99 -33.98 -2.93
N TYR A 1113 55.22 -33.68 -2.48
CA TYR A 1113 55.89 -32.38 -2.31
C TYR A 1113 55.84 -31.77 -0.89
N LEU A 1114 56.75 -32.24 -0.04
CA LEU A 1114 57.19 -31.58 1.20
C LEU A 1114 58.73 -31.51 1.16
N PRO A 1115 59.38 -30.33 1.24
CA PRO A 1115 60.84 -30.22 1.34
C PRO A 1115 61.37 -30.47 2.77
N LEU A 1116 62.56 -31.07 2.82
CA LEU A 1116 63.35 -31.66 3.92
C LEU A 1116 63.66 -30.83 5.20
N TYR A 1117 63.02 -29.68 5.46
CA TYR A 1117 63.39 -28.83 6.61
C TYR A 1117 62.55 -29.04 7.89
N LEU A 1118 61.62 -30.00 7.89
CA LEU A 1118 60.75 -30.32 9.03
C LEU A 1118 61.12 -31.61 9.78
N LEU A 1119 62.23 -32.26 9.42
CA LEU A 1119 62.73 -33.44 10.11
C LEU A 1119 63.59 -33.15 11.36
N SER A 1120 63.91 -31.89 11.68
CA SER A 1120 64.80 -31.57 12.82
C SER A 1120 64.10 -31.09 14.10
N ASN A 1121 62.79 -30.80 14.10
CA ASN A 1121 62.07 -30.28 15.28
C ASN A 1121 60.91 -31.17 15.78
N LEU A 1122 60.75 -32.39 15.25
CA LEU A 1122 59.79 -33.38 15.76
C LEU A 1122 60.43 -34.74 16.09
N GLN A 1123 61.76 -34.78 16.23
CA GLN A 1123 62.51 -35.96 16.67
C GLN A 1123 62.98 -35.86 18.13
N GLY A 1124 62.20 -35.18 18.99
CA GLY A 1124 62.65 -34.82 20.34
C GLY A 1124 61.57 -34.81 21.42
N ALA A 1125 60.53 -35.64 21.34
CA ALA A 1125 59.77 -36.11 22.50
C ALA A 1125 58.73 -37.13 22.03
N TYR A 1126 59.09 -38.40 22.04
CA TYR A 1126 58.29 -39.55 22.47
C TYR A 1126 58.98 -40.83 21.99
N THR A 1127 60.08 -41.16 22.66
CA THR A 1127 60.50 -42.56 22.80
C THR A 1127 60.77 -42.79 24.28
N HIS A 1128 59.71 -43.21 24.98
CA HIS A 1128 59.70 -43.92 26.26
C HIS A 1128 58.22 -44.28 26.50
N MET A 1129 57.63 -45.15 25.67
CA MET A 1129 57.69 -46.62 25.65
C MET A 1129 57.08 -47.27 26.91
N ILE A 1130 56.12 -48.16 26.69
CA ILE A 1130 55.76 -49.21 27.65
C ILE A 1130 57.05 -49.93 28.07
N SER A 1131 57.51 -49.70 29.30
CA SER A 1131 57.50 -50.72 30.35
C SER A 1131 57.46 -50.06 31.74
N CYS A 1132 56.25 -49.69 32.18
CA CYS A 1132 55.67 -49.86 33.52
C CYS A 1132 54.28 -49.23 33.50
#